data_AF-A0A7C1I4Q6-F1
#
_entry.id   AF-A0A7C1I4Q6-F1
#
_cell.length_a   1.000
_cell.length_b   1.000
_cell.length_c   1.000
_cell.angle_alpha   90.00
_cell.angle_beta   90.00
_cell.angle_gamma   90.00
#
_symmetry.space_group_name_H-M   'P 1'
#
loop_
_entity.id
_entity.type
_entity.pdbx_description
1 polymer ?
#
loop_
_entity_poly.entity_id
_entity_poly.type
_entity_poly.pdbx_seq_one_letter_code
_entity_poly.pdbx_strand_id
1 'polypeptide(L)'
;MDSGDTVFQIEFSNSRQQTEISLSSLHHKTLEFLEHYAKPHLTGKNFAELVGEGSGEVRLARLLAATGFQNDAGGFFAELTRKLSRINGGENASVEVNSVEIPSLLCTALLELMMPGDKFISIKDVAQFENLTNVTVPGSERDMLQEVIDTYPVRLSMHALRQMRVSRAVGYQYAPFVQELDPVGQVNTWIGQFHEGLLEQMYKNRVIFLLNMSCPVYCRFCFRKHKDLRNQPNPTPEDVLRAVEYVRNTPTIKEIVITGGDPFLAKKNMMTAIDGLKEIPHVQTLRLATRCVSYYPHLFYDKDRFWLEYLKMKSIELGMKGKRIELATHFIHPDEVSIQALDIIGELVSNGIPVYVQTPFLKECNDRGPELVRLFSLLRGAGAELHYIYIPCSPIQGNSVYWAPISSGLNVAAHLRAHLSDRVIPRICTATPIGKIDWFSSGWAVEQDESDEHFIWIRTPYTPGFFKDFADNVDAQSVVRQNPEGTLDARFMAEIGDKSCFLGKRSKVSAGDQENHMDSLARFREEALQNQKIACSAVPVGSLRIARPHETRVELDTGGGEQELAYIRDDDRITDVLITSETDAIDRLHEAGLLIEEIRRMRHVNAVRLRSVKFNYDPGIYTGAVISRLARLNSLNADSPLRLEIETQFLHSKEIIADHGELASRLRRHGVTVYSNIPLLHGVNDTASEIQKTAYTLRSLGIEFHHLYVAGHPIQRFWSRTHPIDIPDVSDIASRVRMEGSGREIPRYIIMTELGEVDFGLTSRLFRRNGGLAAVLLPYDLEY
;
A
#
# COMPACT_ATOMS: atom_id res chain seq x y z
N MET A 1 -19.24 -31.47 42.60
CA MET A 1 -18.14 -32.27 42.03
C MET A 1 -17.23 -31.27 41.36
N ASP A 2 -16.03 -31.05 41.92
CA ASP A 2 -14.98 -30.26 41.27
C ASP A 2 -14.61 -30.95 39.95
N SER A 3 -15.17 -30.50 38.83
CA SER A 3 -14.60 -30.82 37.52
C SER A 3 -13.54 -29.76 37.23
N GLY A 4 -12.31 -30.00 37.69
CA GLY A 4 -11.17 -29.15 37.39
C GLY A 4 -11.01 -28.98 35.87
N ASP A 5 -10.73 -27.76 35.45
CA ASP A 5 -10.44 -27.44 34.04
C ASP A 5 -9.25 -28.27 33.56
N THR A 6 -9.35 -28.87 32.37
CA THR A 6 -8.27 -29.69 31.81
C THR A 6 -7.10 -28.78 31.45
N VAL A 7 -5.90 -29.05 31.98
CA VAL A 7 -4.69 -28.27 31.69
C VAL A 7 -3.76 -29.07 30.79
N PHE A 8 -3.38 -28.48 29.65
CA PHE A 8 -2.41 -29.04 28.73
C PHE A 8 -1.00 -28.60 29.13
N GLN A 9 -0.12 -29.59 29.33
CA GLN A 9 1.32 -29.40 29.50
C GLN A 9 1.98 -29.45 28.13
N ILE A 10 2.45 -28.30 27.64
CA ILE A 10 2.99 -28.17 26.29
C ILE A 10 4.51 -27.98 26.39
N GLU A 11 5.26 -28.86 25.75
CA GLU A 11 6.70 -28.69 25.53
C GLU A 11 6.96 -28.39 24.05
N PHE A 12 7.65 -27.28 23.79
CA PHE A 12 8.10 -26.92 22.44
C PHE A 12 9.26 -27.82 22.00
N SER A 13 9.17 -28.39 20.80
CA SER A 13 10.01 -29.51 20.38
C SER A 13 11.51 -29.24 20.36
N ASN A 14 11.92 -28.04 19.94
CA ASN A 14 13.32 -27.66 19.76
C ASN A 14 13.80 -26.77 20.91
N SER A 15 12.98 -25.82 21.36
CA SER A 15 13.36 -24.92 22.46
C SER A 15 13.27 -25.56 23.84
N ARG A 16 12.53 -26.67 23.99
CA ARG A 16 12.26 -27.35 25.27
C ARG A 16 11.55 -26.47 26.31
N GLN A 17 11.05 -25.31 25.90
CA GLN A 17 10.25 -24.45 26.76
C GLN A 17 8.93 -25.14 27.08
N GLN A 18 8.51 -25.02 28.33
CA GLN A 18 7.26 -25.57 28.82
C GLN A 18 6.26 -24.45 29.09
N THR A 19 5.00 -24.68 28.74
CA THR A 19 3.89 -23.78 29.08
C THR A 19 2.65 -24.59 29.44
N GLU A 20 1.82 -24.02 30.30
CA GLU A 20 0.55 -24.61 30.73
C GLU A 20 -0.60 -23.78 30.18
N ILE A 21 -1.61 -24.44 29.61
CA ILE A 21 -2.79 -23.74 29.07
C ILE A 21 -4.03 -24.56 29.40
N SER A 22 -5.07 -23.88 29.85
CA SER A 22 -6.34 -24.52 30.16
C SER A 22 -7.21 -24.73 28.91
N LEU A 23 -8.01 -25.80 28.91
CA LEU A 23 -8.98 -26.09 27.87
C LEU A 23 -9.99 -24.96 27.72
N SER A 24 -10.46 -24.37 28.83
CA SER A 24 -11.38 -23.23 28.77
C SER A 24 -10.79 -22.03 28.02
N SER A 25 -9.50 -21.74 28.18
CA SER A 25 -8.83 -20.61 27.50
C SER A 25 -8.74 -20.83 25.99
N LEU A 26 -8.34 -22.05 25.57
CA LEU A 26 -8.28 -22.43 24.16
C LEU A 26 -9.65 -22.43 23.51
N HIS A 27 -10.65 -22.98 24.23
CA HIS A 27 -12.03 -23.02 23.78
C HIS A 27 -12.59 -21.61 23.61
N HIS A 28 -12.44 -20.73 24.60
CA HIS A 28 -12.94 -19.36 24.56
C HIS A 28 -12.31 -18.56 23.40
N LYS A 29 -10.98 -18.57 23.27
CA LYS A 29 -10.28 -17.86 22.19
C LYS A 29 -10.66 -18.37 20.81
N THR A 30 -10.85 -19.68 20.65
CA THR A 30 -11.29 -20.28 19.39
C THR A 30 -12.73 -19.89 19.06
N LEU A 31 -13.63 -19.89 20.05
CA LEU A 31 -15.03 -19.51 19.87
C LEU A 31 -15.14 -18.04 19.43
N GLU A 32 -14.47 -17.13 20.12
CA GLU A 32 -14.40 -15.71 19.77
C GLU A 32 -13.87 -15.53 18.33
N PHE A 33 -12.79 -16.25 17.99
CA PHE A 33 -12.23 -16.19 16.64
C PHE A 33 -13.21 -16.69 15.57
N LEU A 34 -13.87 -17.83 15.79
CA LEU A 34 -14.79 -18.40 14.82
C LEU A 34 -16.04 -17.54 14.63
N GLU A 35 -16.52 -16.90 15.69
CA GLU A 35 -17.68 -16.00 15.65
C GLU A 35 -17.42 -14.76 14.79
N HIS A 36 -16.27 -14.11 14.98
CA HIS A 36 -15.98 -12.83 14.35
C HIS A 36 -15.12 -12.94 13.09
N TYR A 37 -14.20 -13.89 13.00
CA TYR A 37 -13.12 -13.86 12.01
C TYR A 37 -13.05 -15.05 11.07
N ALA A 38 -13.87 -16.10 11.26
CA ALA A 38 -13.98 -17.18 10.28
C ALA A 38 -14.81 -16.76 9.05
N LYS A 39 -14.22 -15.86 8.25
CA LYS A 39 -14.78 -15.29 7.03
C LYS A 39 -13.86 -15.62 5.84
N PRO A 40 -14.40 -15.79 4.61
CA PRO A 40 -13.62 -16.20 3.46
C PRO A 40 -12.37 -15.34 3.18
N HIS A 41 -12.46 -14.02 3.37
CA HIS A 41 -11.35 -13.11 3.13
C HIS A 41 -10.21 -13.24 4.17
N LEU A 42 -10.52 -13.60 5.43
CA LEU A 42 -9.53 -13.77 6.51
C LEU A 42 -8.96 -15.19 6.54
N THR A 43 -9.83 -16.20 6.52
CA THR A 43 -9.45 -17.61 6.74
C THR A 43 -9.36 -18.44 5.47
N GLY A 44 -9.65 -17.86 4.30
CA GLY A 44 -9.79 -18.59 3.04
C GLY A 44 -11.18 -19.21 2.87
N LYS A 45 -11.57 -19.42 1.61
CA LYS A 45 -12.90 -19.93 1.22
C LYS A 45 -13.17 -21.32 1.82
N ASN A 46 -12.24 -22.26 1.65
CA ASN A 46 -12.39 -23.65 2.10
C ASN A 46 -12.69 -23.75 3.60
N PHE A 47 -11.93 -23.04 4.45
CA PHE A 47 -12.16 -23.08 5.90
C PHE A 47 -13.47 -22.42 6.29
N ALA A 48 -13.79 -21.26 5.68
CA ALA A 48 -15.03 -20.54 5.95
C ALA A 48 -16.28 -21.35 5.55
N GLU A 49 -16.24 -22.05 4.41
CA GLU A 49 -17.31 -22.95 3.97
C GLU A 49 -17.46 -24.15 4.90
N LEU A 50 -16.35 -24.75 5.35
CA LEU A 50 -16.34 -25.88 6.26
C LEU A 50 -17.02 -25.56 7.60
N VAL A 51 -16.71 -24.41 8.21
CA VAL A 51 -17.33 -24.01 9.48
C VAL A 51 -18.72 -23.39 9.29
N GLY A 52 -19.00 -22.86 8.09
CA GLY A 52 -20.30 -22.30 7.69
C GLY A 52 -20.76 -21.10 8.52
N GLU A 53 -22.05 -20.77 8.38
CA GLU A 53 -22.69 -19.67 9.13
C GLU A 53 -23.27 -20.12 10.48
N GLY A 54 -23.42 -19.18 11.42
CA GLY A 54 -23.94 -19.44 12.77
C GLY A 54 -23.05 -18.84 13.87
N SER A 55 -23.42 -19.10 15.13
CA SER A 55 -22.63 -18.67 16.31
C SER A 55 -21.27 -19.38 16.39
N GLY A 56 -20.37 -18.87 17.23
CA GLY A 56 -19.07 -19.48 17.47
C GLY A 56 -19.17 -20.95 17.89
N GLU A 57 -20.17 -21.32 18.69
CA GLU A 57 -20.41 -22.71 19.12
C GLU A 57 -20.82 -23.61 17.97
N VAL A 58 -21.71 -23.14 17.10
CA VAL A 58 -22.17 -23.91 15.93
C VAL A 58 -21.01 -24.14 14.96
N ARG A 59 -20.20 -23.09 14.73
CA ARG A 59 -19.00 -23.16 13.88
C ARG A 59 -17.96 -24.11 14.48
N LEU A 60 -17.70 -24.02 15.79
CA LEU A 60 -16.78 -24.91 16.49
C LEU A 60 -17.25 -26.37 16.43
N ALA A 61 -18.54 -26.65 16.63
CA ALA A 61 -19.09 -28.00 16.53
C ALA A 61 -18.85 -28.63 15.15
N ARG A 62 -18.99 -27.83 14.06
CA ARG A 62 -18.67 -28.29 12.70
C ARG A 62 -17.17 -28.49 12.48
N LEU A 63 -16.33 -27.61 13.01
CA LEU A 63 -14.87 -27.79 12.97
C LEU A 63 -14.46 -29.08 13.68
N LEU A 64 -15.00 -29.34 14.87
CA LEU A 64 -14.77 -30.58 15.62
C LEU A 64 -15.23 -31.80 14.84
N ALA A 65 -16.42 -31.76 14.24
CA ALA A 65 -16.92 -32.85 13.40
C ALA A 65 -16.03 -33.10 12.16
N ALA A 66 -15.65 -32.05 11.43
CA ALA A 66 -14.82 -32.13 10.24
C ALA A 66 -13.40 -32.62 10.54
N THR A 67 -12.91 -32.36 11.75
CA THR A 67 -11.61 -32.84 12.23
C THR A 67 -11.70 -34.20 12.94
N GLY A 68 -12.86 -34.86 12.99
CA GLY A 68 -13.02 -36.19 13.60
C GLY A 68 -13.08 -36.20 15.14
N PHE A 69 -13.23 -35.03 15.77
CA PHE A 69 -13.33 -34.84 17.22
C PHE A 69 -14.74 -34.44 17.66
N GLN A 70 -15.77 -35.02 17.03
CA GLN A 70 -17.17 -34.70 17.36
C GLN A 70 -17.44 -34.95 18.85
N ASN A 71 -17.90 -33.90 19.55
CA ASN A 71 -18.11 -33.88 21.01
C ASN A 71 -16.84 -34.12 21.87
N ASP A 72 -15.64 -34.02 21.28
CA ASP A 72 -14.35 -34.17 21.98
C ASP A 72 -13.43 -32.97 21.75
N ALA A 73 -13.84 -31.81 22.30
CA ALA A 73 -13.01 -30.61 22.24
C ALA A 73 -11.64 -30.81 22.92
N GLY A 74 -11.58 -31.63 23.97
CA GLY A 74 -10.33 -31.93 24.69
C GLY A 74 -9.31 -32.62 23.79
N GLY A 75 -9.72 -33.66 23.07
CA GLY A 75 -8.88 -34.36 22.09
C GLY A 75 -8.44 -33.46 20.94
N PHE A 76 -9.35 -32.63 20.41
CA PHE A 76 -9.02 -31.67 19.36
C PHE A 76 -7.93 -30.70 19.79
N PHE A 77 -8.09 -30.07 20.96
CA PHE A 77 -7.11 -29.11 21.47
C PHE A 77 -5.80 -29.76 21.90
N ALA A 78 -5.81 -31.02 22.37
CA ALA A 78 -4.60 -31.79 22.61
C ALA A 78 -3.79 -31.98 21.31
N GLU A 79 -4.45 -32.38 20.23
CA GLU A 79 -3.80 -32.58 18.93
C GLU A 79 -3.31 -31.26 18.32
N LEU A 80 -4.13 -30.21 18.40
CA LEU A 80 -3.79 -28.89 17.87
C LEU A 80 -2.60 -28.26 18.60
N THR A 81 -2.60 -28.25 19.93
CA THR A 81 -1.48 -27.71 20.72
C THR A 81 -0.20 -28.50 20.52
N ARG A 82 -0.28 -29.83 20.36
CA ARG A 82 0.86 -30.69 20.00
C ARG A 82 1.46 -30.33 18.64
N LYS A 83 0.65 -29.92 17.66
CA LYS A 83 1.14 -29.45 16.36
C LYS A 83 1.75 -28.05 16.47
N LEU A 84 1.08 -27.14 17.17
CA LEU A 84 1.58 -25.77 17.41
C LEU A 84 2.91 -25.77 18.20
N SER A 85 3.17 -26.76 19.06
CA SER A 85 4.45 -26.85 19.78
C SER A 85 5.63 -27.29 18.90
N ARG A 86 5.35 -27.83 17.69
CA ARG A 86 6.35 -28.30 16.72
C ARG A 86 6.55 -27.33 15.55
N ILE A 87 5.60 -26.44 15.32
CA ILE A 87 5.60 -25.55 14.16
C ILE A 87 6.71 -24.49 14.27
N ASN A 88 7.36 -24.18 13.15
CA ASN A 88 8.56 -23.34 13.13
C ASN A 88 8.77 -22.52 11.84
N GLY A 89 7.76 -22.44 10.96
CA GLY A 89 7.82 -21.64 9.74
C GLY A 89 8.75 -22.19 8.64
N GLY A 90 9.37 -23.36 8.83
CA GLY A 90 10.17 -24.04 7.80
C GLY A 90 9.30 -24.93 6.89
N GLU A 91 9.73 -26.18 6.68
CA GLU A 91 8.99 -27.20 5.89
C GLU A 91 7.58 -27.50 6.45
N ASN A 92 7.33 -27.18 7.73
CA ASN A 92 6.05 -27.35 8.42
C ASN A 92 5.45 -25.99 8.79
N ALA A 93 5.06 -25.18 7.80
CA ALA A 93 4.46 -23.85 8.03
C ALA A 93 2.92 -23.86 8.16
N SER A 94 2.24 -24.91 7.68
CA SER A 94 0.79 -25.09 7.84
C SER A 94 0.47 -26.02 9.03
N VAL A 95 -0.69 -25.81 9.63
CA VAL A 95 -1.21 -26.67 10.70
C VAL A 95 -2.43 -27.39 10.18
N GLU A 96 -2.38 -28.71 10.13
CA GLU A 96 -3.52 -29.53 9.70
C GLU A 96 -3.95 -30.49 10.80
N VAL A 97 -5.25 -30.55 11.10
CA VAL A 97 -5.85 -31.55 12.00
C VAL A 97 -6.76 -32.45 11.17
N ASN A 98 -6.39 -33.73 11.03
CA ASN A 98 -7.13 -34.71 10.23
C ASN A 98 -7.52 -34.21 8.82
N SER A 99 -6.55 -33.65 8.09
CA SER A 99 -6.68 -33.08 6.73
C SER A 99 -7.45 -31.74 6.63
N VAL A 100 -7.84 -31.16 7.77
CA VAL A 100 -8.37 -29.79 7.80
C VAL A 100 -7.24 -28.83 8.12
N GLU A 101 -6.91 -27.95 7.18
CA GLU A 101 -5.98 -26.85 7.39
C GLU A 101 -6.59 -25.81 8.35
N ILE A 102 -5.84 -25.49 9.41
CA ILE A 102 -6.19 -24.48 10.39
C ILE A 102 -5.58 -23.14 9.94
N PRO A 103 -6.39 -22.07 9.80
CA PRO A 103 -5.90 -20.79 9.32
C PRO A 103 -4.77 -20.21 10.18
N SER A 104 -3.76 -19.64 9.53
CA SER A 104 -2.59 -19.03 10.21
C SER A 104 -2.98 -17.95 11.22
N LEU A 105 -4.06 -17.19 10.97
CA LEU A 105 -4.64 -16.23 11.91
C LEU A 105 -5.14 -16.89 13.20
N LEU A 106 -5.85 -18.02 13.10
CA LEU A 106 -6.30 -18.80 14.26
C LEU A 106 -5.10 -19.41 15.01
N CYS A 107 -4.14 -19.97 14.27
CA CYS A 107 -2.91 -20.49 14.88
C CYS A 107 -2.14 -19.40 15.64
N THR A 108 -2.03 -18.18 15.07
CA THR A 108 -1.37 -17.04 15.73
C THR A 108 -2.14 -16.61 16.98
N ALA A 109 -3.47 -16.57 16.93
CA ALA A 109 -4.32 -16.25 18.07
C ALA A 109 -4.17 -17.27 19.22
N LEU A 110 -3.98 -18.55 18.92
CA LEU A 110 -3.72 -19.60 19.92
C LEU A 110 -2.27 -19.57 20.42
N LEU A 111 -1.29 -19.27 19.56
CA LEU A 111 0.09 -19.06 19.95
C LEU A 111 0.27 -17.86 20.89
N GLU A 112 -0.65 -16.89 20.88
CA GLU A 112 -0.69 -15.80 21.86
C GLU A 112 -0.89 -16.33 23.29
N LEU A 113 -1.71 -17.37 23.46
CA LEU A 113 -1.90 -18.06 24.75
C LEU A 113 -0.68 -18.90 25.13
N MET A 114 -0.02 -19.54 24.16
CA MET A 114 1.15 -20.41 24.39
C MET A 114 2.45 -19.64 24.60
N MET A 115 2.57 -18.45 24.02
CA MET A 115 3.76 -17.61 24.07
C MET A 115 3.36 -16.21 24.53
N PRO A 116 2.90 -16.01 25.79
CA PRO A 116 2.24 -14.77 26.22
C PRO A 116 3.19 -13.57 26.31
N GLY A 117 2.60 -12.37 26.31
CA GLY A 117 3.26 -11.08 26.52
C GLY A 117 3.79 -10.42 25.24
N ASP A 118 4.06 -9.11 25.31
CA ASP A 118 4.25 -8.27 24.12
C ASP A 118 5.59 -7.54 24.13
N LYS A 119 6.64 -8.21 24.61
CA LYS A 119 8.00 -7.66 24.58
C LYS A 119 8.64 -7.83 23.20
N PHE A 120 9.75 -7.13 22.99
CA PHE A 120 10.70 -7.41 21.92
C PHE A 120 12.08 -7.74 22.50
N ILE A 121 12.82 -8.60 21.82
CA ILE A 121 14.03 -9.24 22.32
C ILE A 121 15.14 -9.04 21.29
N SER A 122 16.30 -8.55 21.72
CA SER A 122 17.52 -8.52 20.91
C SER A 122 18.23 -9.84 21.05
N ILE A 123 18.45 -10.51 19.94
CA ILE A 123 19.08 -11.83 19.89
C ILE A 123 20.60 -11.64 19.86
N LYS A 124 21.29 -12.34 20.76
CA LYS A 124 22.74 -12.22 20.98
C LYS A 124 23.53 -13.36 20.36
N ASP A 125 22.94 -14.55 20.35
CA ASP A 125 23.59 -15.73 19.84
C ASP A 125 22.61 -16.70 19.18
N VAL A 126 23.16 -17.67 18.46
CA VAL A 126 22.40 -18.70 17.75
C VAL A 126 21.56 -19.55 18.70
N ALA A 127 22.04 -19.84 19.92
CA ALA A 127 21.27 -20.64 20.88
C ALA A 127 20.02 -19.90 21.36
N GLN A 128 20.12 -18.60 21.61
CA GLN A 128 18.99 -17.74 21.93
C GLN A 128 18.02 -17.65 20.74
N PHE A 129 18.54 -17.55 19.52
CA PHE A 129 17.71 -17.59 18.31
C PHE A 129 16.88 -18.88 18.26
N GLU A 130 17.52 -20.04 18.28
CA GLU A 130 16.87 -21.36 18.25
C GLU A 130 15.84 -21.52 19.38
N ASN A 131 16.18 -21.09 20.59
CA ASN A 131 15.28 -21.16 21.73
C ASN A 131 14.02 -20.30 21.52
N LEU A 132 14.17 -19.08 21.02
CA LEU A 132 13.04 -18.17 20.78
C LEU A 132 12.21 -18.54 19.56
N THR A 133 12.85 -19.06 18.50
CA THR A 133 12.24 -19.37 17.20
C THR A 133 12.02 -20.87 16.97
N ASN A 134 12.23 -21.75 17.97
CA ASN A 134 11.95 -23.20 17.91
C ASN A 134 12.42 -23.84 16.59
N VAL A 135 13.47 -23.29 16.00
CA VAL A 135 14.16 -23.83 14.82
C VAL A 135 15.43 -24.52 15.30
N THR A 136 16.01 -25.32 14.42
CA THR A 136 17.33 -25.92 14.62
C THR A 136 18.24 -25.42 13.53
N VAL A 137 19.38 -24.87 13.91
CA VAL A 137 20.42 -24.43 12.99
C VAL A 137 21.43 -25.58 12.83
N PRO A 138 21.72 -26.03 11.59
CA PRO A 138 22.70 -27.09 11.36
C PRO A 138 24.03 -26.78 12.03
N GLY A 139 24.66 -27.79 12.65
CA GLY A 139 25.94 -27.62 13.35
C GLY A 139 27.03 -26.97 12.50
N SER A 140 27.05 -27.28 11.20
CA SER A 140 27.96 -26.71 10.20
C SER A 140 27.74 -25.22 9.91
N GLU A 141 26.57 -24.68 10.21
CA GLU A 141 26.18 -23.29 9.90
C GLU A 141 26.22 -22.36 11.12
N ARG A 142 26.36 -22.91 12.34
CA ARG A 142 26.23 -22.12 13.58
C ARG A 142 27.22 -20.97 13.67
N ASP A 143 28.49 -21.19 13.34
CA ASP A 143 29.53 -20.16 13.44
C ASP A 143 29.29 -19.04 12.42
N MET A 144 28.92 -19.41 11.18
CA MET A 144 28.57 -18.45 10.14
C MET A 144 27.31 -17.64 10.50
N LEU A 145 26.29 -18.30 11.07
CA LEU A 145 25.08 -17.61 11.50
C LEU A 145 25.34 -16.69 12.69
N GLN A 146 26.27 -17.06 13.58
CA GLN A 146 26.73 -16.17 14.66
C GLN A 146 27.39 -14.91 14.08
N GLU A 147 28.25 -15.06 13.07
CA GLU A 147 28.86 -13.92 12.36
C GLU A 147 27.78 -13.02 11.73
N VAL A 148 26.73 -13.61 11.14
CA VAL A 148 25.57 -12.85 10.62
C VAL A 148 24.87 -12.06 11.73
N ILE A 149 24.61 -12.67 12.89
CA ILE A 149 23.98 -11.99 14.04
C ILE A 149 24.85 -10.84 14.55
N ASP A 150 26.16 -11.03 14.57
CA ASP A 150 27.12 -10.04 15.04
C ASP A 150 27.30 -8.86 14.07
N THR A 151 27.16 -9.10 12.77
CA THR A 151 27.26 -8.10 11.69
C THR A 151 25.93 -7.37 11.47
N TYR A 152 24.83 -8.12 11.51
CA TYR A 152 23.47 -7.66 11.22
C TYR A 152 22.54 -8.01 12.39
N PRO A 153 22.41 -7.12 13.39
CA PRO A 153 21.68 -7.40 14.62
C PRO A 153 20.28 -7.94 14.36
N VAL A 154 19.87 -8.93 15.16
CA VAL A 154 18.53 -9.51 15.08
C VAL A 154 17.73 -9.05 16.30
N ARG A 155 16.51 -8.57 16.03
CA ARG A 155 15.55 -8.23 17.08
C ARG A 155 14.17 -8.63 16.63
N LEU A 156 13.42 -9.28 17.50
CA LEU A 156 12.09 -9.82 17.22
C LEU A 156 11.11 -9.42 18.33
N SER A 157 9.86 -9.10 17.96
CA SER A 157 8.75 -8.94 18.90
C SER A 157 8.08 -10.29 19.13
N MET A 158 7.37 -10.45 20.25
CA MET A 158 6.55 -11.65 20.46
C MET A 158 5.48 -11.84 19.37
N HIS A 159 4.91 -10.75 18.86
CA HIS A 159 3.96 -10.80 17.74
C HIS A 159 4.60 -11.39 16.48
N ALA A 160 5.75 -10.86 16.05
CA ALA A 160 6.46 -11.38 14.89
C ALA A 160 6.92 -12.82 15.11
N LEU A 161 7.40 -13.18 16.31
CA LEU A 161 7.77 -14.56 16.64
C LEU A 161 6.61 -15.54 16.42
N ARG A 162 5.39 -15.21 16.87
CA ARG A 162 4.19 -16.03 16.66
C ARG A 162 3.86 -16.16 15.17
N GLN A 163 3.91 -15.07 14.40
CA GLN A 163 3.67 -15.10 12.96
C GLN A 163 4.72 -15.92 12.19
N MET A 164 6.00 -15.76 12.55
CA MET A 164 7.11 -16.52 11.95
C MET A 164 6.94 -18.03 12.17
N ARG A 165 6.28 -18.45 13.26
CA ARG A 165 6.02 -19.88 13.51
C ARG A 165 5.10 -20.52 12.49
N VAL A 166 4.14 -19.74 11.99
CA VAL A 166 3.05 -20.20 11.11
C VAL A 166 3.19 -19.69 9.67
N SER A 167 4.30 -19.02 9.35
CA SER A 167 4.54 -18.50 8.01
C SER A 167 6.03 -18.42 7.68
N ARG A 168 6.44 -19.20 6.67
CA ARG A 168 7.78 -19.11 6.07
C ARG A 168 8.04 -17.70 5.54
N ALA A 169 7.06 -17.08 4.90
CA ALA A 169 7.21 -15.75 4.32
C ALA A 169 7.46 -14.67 5.38
N VAL A 170 6.85 -14.80 6.56
CA VAL A 170 7.15 -13.90 7.70
C VAL A 170 8.52 -14.23 8.30
N GLY A 171 8.82 -15.52 8.50
CA GLY A 171 10.13 -16.01 8.92
C GLY A 171 11.28 -15.45 8.07
N TYR A 172 11.14 -15.54 6.76
CA TYR A 172 12.11 -15.11 5.76
C TYR A 172 12.44 -13.61 5.81
N GLN A 173 11.57 -12.79 6.39
CA GLN A 173 11.81 -11.34 6.51
C GLN A 173 12.62 -10.93 7.75
N TYR A 174 12.67 -11.80 8.76
CA TYR A 174 13.17 -11.46 10.10
C TYR A 174 14.21 -12.44 10.66
N ALA A 175 14.21 -13.70 10.23
CA ALA A 175 15.19 -14.70 10.64
C ALA A 175 16.55 -14.44 9.94
N PRO A 176 17.68 -14.49 10.65
CA PRO A 176 18.99 -14.45 10.03
C PRO A 176 19.24 -15.72 9.21
N PHE A 177 20.06 -15.63 8.17
CA PHE A 177 20.50 -16.76 7.36
C PHE A 177 21.94 -16.56 6.88
N VAL A 178 22.69 -17.66 6.68
CA VAL A 178 24.14 -17.62 6.41
C VAL A 178 24.51 -16.89 5.12
N GLN A 179 23.60 -16.86 4.14
CA GLN A 179 23.80 -16.17 2.86
C GLN A 179 23.89 -14.64 3.02
N GLU A 180 23.55 -14.08 4.18
CA GLU A 180 23.78 -12.66 4.45
C GLU A 180 25.27 -12.29 4.50
N LEU A 181 26.18 -13.25 4.63
CA LEU A 181 27.63 -13.02 4.54
C LEU A 181 28.11 -12.73 3.12
N ASP A 182 27.25 -12.83 2.11
CA ASP A 182 27.55 -12.45 0.73
C ASP A 182 27.96 -10.95 0.67
N PRO A 183 29.19 -10.62 0.22
CA PRO A 183 29.64 -9.25 0.14
C PRO A 183 28.98 -8.45 -0.99
N VAL A 184 28.24 -9.09 -1.90
CA VAL A 184 27.54 -8.43 -3.00
C VAL A 184 26.48 -7.46 -2.48
N GLY A 185 26.44 -6.27 -3.07
CA GLY A 185 25.56 -5.18 -2.69
C GLY A 185 26.32 -3.98 -2.13
N GLN A 186 25.58 -2.95 -1.73
CA GLN A 186 26.10 -1.69 -1.22
C GLN A 186 25.90 -1.62 0.30
N VAL A 187 26.89 -1.06 1.01
CA VAL A 187 26.77 -0.79 2.45
C VAL A 187 25.80 0.36 2.70
N ASN A 188 25.86 1.39 1.86
CA ASN A 188 24.94 2.52 1.87
C ASN A 188 24.31 2.64 0.47
N THR A 189 23.01 2.38 0.36
CA THR A 189 22.26 2.51 -0.91
C THR A 189 21.63 3.90 -1.08
N TRP A 190 21.85 4.81 -0.14
CA TRP A 190 21.15 6.10 -0.09
C TRP A 190 22.14 7.27 -0.01
N ILE A 191 21.98 8.22 -0.92
CA ILE A 191 22.78 9.45 -1.00
C ILE A 191 21.91 10.62 -0.52
N GLY A 192 21.37 10.50 0.69
CA GLY A 192 20.75 11.65 1.36
C GLY A 192 21.86 12.58 1.84
N GLN A 193 21.78 13.88 1.54
CA GLN A 193 22.65 14.84 2.21
C GLN A 193 22.19 14.97 3.66
N PHE A 194 23.09 14.63 4.58
CA PHE A 194 22.83 14.66 6.03
C PHE A 194 23.04 16.07 6.57
N HIS A 195 22.03 16.61 7.25
CA HIS A 195 22.20 17.75 8.15
C HIS A 195 22.11 17.24 9.60
N GLU A 196 23.23 17.27 10.31
CA GLU A 196 23.37 16.84 11.72
C GLU A 196 22.87 15.40 12.02
N GLY A 197 22.77 14.52 11.01
CA GLY A 197 22.34 13.11 11.18
C GLY A 197 20.84 12.90 11.39
N LEU A 198 20.08 13.95 11.73
CA LEU A 198 18.64 13.90 12.01
C LEU A 198 17.77 14.21 10.78
N LEU A 199 18.22 15.14 9.93
CA LEU A 199 17.46 15.62 8.78
C LEU A 199 18.14 15.20 7.47
N GLU A 200 17.39 14.55 6.59
CA GLU A 200 17.82 14.21 5.23
C GLU A 200 16.94 14.93 4.21
N GLN A 201 17.56 15.61 3.25
CA GLN A 201 16.86 16.29 2.15
C GLN A 201 17.29 15.71 0.80
N MET A 202 16.39 14.95 0.18
CA MET A 202 16.57 14.42 -1.19
C MET A 202 15.73 15.18 -2.23
N TYR A 203 14.82 16.04 -1.77
CA TYR A 203 13.87 16.74 -2.61
C TYR A 203 13.68 18.18 -2.16
N LYS A 204 13.41 19.08 -3.10
CA LYS A 204 13.21 20.51 -2.81
C LYS A 204 12.07 20.80 -1.84
N ASN A 205 11.00 20.00 -1.91
CA ASN A 205 9.74 20.26 -1.20
C ASN A 205 9.50 19.38 0.04
N ARG A 206 10.42 18.50 0.41
CA ARG A 206 10.22 17.58 1.54
C ARG A 206 11.51 17.09 2.15
N VAL A 207 11.45 16.81 3.45
CA VAL A 207 12.57 16.31 4.25
C VAL A 207 12.16 15.09 5.06
N ILE A 208 13.16 14.31 5.47
CA ILE A 208 13.01 13.17 6.36
C ILE A 208 13.59 13.54 7.73
N PHE A 209 12.87 13.23 8.80
CA PHE A 209 13.32 13.33 10.19
C PHE A 209 13.56 11.92 10.74
N LEU A 210 14.79 11.63 11.19
CA LEU A 210 15.18 10.35 11.80
C LEU A 210 15.15 10.43 13.32
N LEU A 211 14.01 10.13 13.96
CA LEU A 211 13.82 10.39 15.39
C LEU A 211 14.38 9.30 16.33
N ASN A 212 14.77 8.16 15.78
CA ASN A 212 15.22 6.97 16.52
C ASN A 212 16.02 6.06 15.59
N MET A 213 16.98 5.28 16.10
CA MET A 213 17.79 4.34 15.32
C MET A 213 17.36 2.86 15.48
N SER A 214 16.53 2.58 16.48
CA SER A 214 16.07 1.24 16.82
C SER A 214 14.67 0.92 16.29
N CYS A 215 14.37 -0.36 16.09
CA CYS A 215 13.02 -0.87 15.77
C CYS A 215 12.66 -1.95 16.79
N PRO A 216 11.37 -2.28 17.00
CA PRO A 216 10.98 -3.49 17.73
C PRO A 216 11.41 -4.78 17.01
N VAL A 217 11.38 -4.75 15.67
CA VAL A 217 11.78 -5.87 14.81
C VAL A 217 12.75 -5.37 13.75
N TYR A 218 13.84 -6.09 13.52
CA TYR A 218 14.81 -5.78 12.47
C TYR A 218 14.57 -6.62 11.22
N CYS A 219 14.10 -5.96 10.16
CA CYS A 219 13.94 -6.58 8.85
C CYS A 219 15.33 -6.87 8.27
N ARG A 220 15.53 -8.09 7.75
CA ARG A 220 16.84 -8.48 7.18
C ARG A 220 17.20 -7.69 5.93
N PHE A 221 16.19 -7.16 5.23
CA PHE A 221 16.37 -6.31 4.04
C PHE A 221 16.46 -4.80 4.33
N CYS A 222 16.62 -4.38 5.58
CA CYS A 222 16.58 -2.97 5.95
C CYS A 222 17.81 -2.18 5.45
N PHE A 223 17.60 -0.97 4.94
CA PHE A 223 18.66 0.01 4.59
C PHE A 223 19.66 0.29 5.72
N ARG A 224 19.24 0.08 6.98
CA ARG A 224 20.04 0.30 8.18
C ARG A 224 20.35 -1.03 8.90
N LYS A 225 20.49 -2.15 8.17
CA LYS A 225 20.71 -3.49 8.78
C LYS A 225 22.07 -3.63 9.46
N HIS A 226 23.12 -2.96 8.96
CA HIS A 226 24.46 -3.01 9.54
C HIS A 226 24.49 -2.47 10.97
N LYS A 227 25.21 -3.15 11.85
CA LYS A 227 25.32 -2.84 13.28
C LYS A 227 25.78 -1.41 13.58
N ASP A 228 26.74 -0.91 12.81
CA ASP A 228 27.28 0.44 13.00
C ASP A 228 26.23 1.53 12.79
N LEU A 229 25.30 1.33 11.86
CA LEU A 229 24.16 2.23 11.64
C LEU A 229 23.16 2.17 12.81
N ARG A 230 22.97 0.98 13.41
CA ARG A 230 22.05 0.78 14.54
C ARG A 230 22.58 1.31 15.87
N ASN A 231 23.89 1.34 16.03
CA ASN A 231 24.56 1.79 17.26
C ASN A 231 24.74 3.31 17.35
N GLN A 232 24.36 4.05 16.31
CA GLN A 232 24.37 5.51 16.36
C GLN A 232 23.44 6.02 17.48
N PRO A 233 23.83 7.11 18.16
CA PRO A 233 23.00 7.68 19.22
C PRO A 233 21.66 8.18 18.67
N ASN A 234 20.61 8.05 19.47
CA ASN A 234 19.33 8.66 19.14
C ASN A 234 19.42 10.19 19.31
N PRO A 235 18.69 10.96 18.48
CA PRO A 235 18.61 12.41 18.64
C PRO A 235 17.93 12.79 19.96
N THR A 236 18.27 13.95 20.51
CA THR A 236 17.58 14.55 21.65
C THR A 236 16.43 15.47 21.20
N PRO A 237 15.51 15.86 22.10
CA PRO A 237 14.50 16.87 21.77
C PRO A 237 15.09 18.20 21.28
N GLU A 238 16.26 18.60 21.78
CA GLU A 238 16.97 19.79 21.34
C GLU A 238 17.45 19.66 19.89
N ASP A 239 17.95 18.49 19.49
CA ASP A 239 18.29 18.21 18.09
C ASP A 239 17.05 18.30 17.19
N VAL A 240 15.92 17.76 17.67
CA VAL A 240 14.63 17.85 16.96
C VAL A 240 14.20 19.30 16.76
N LEU A 241 14.35 20.15 17.78
CA LEU A 241 14.01 21.57 17.67
C LEU A 241 14.91 22.31 16.66
N ARG A 242 16.20 21.94 16.54
CA ARG A 242 17.08 22.51 15.50
C ARG A 242 16.62 22.12 14.10
N ALA A 243 16.21 20.87 13.89
CA ALA A 243 15.64 20.43 12.61
C ALA A 243 14.31 21.13 12.29
N VAL A 244 13.45 21.35 13.30
CA VAL A 244 12.23 22.15 13.13
C VAL A 244 12.56 23.59 12.72
N GLU A 245 13.61 24.18 13.29
CA GLU A 245 14.04 25.53 12.95
C GLU A 245 14.61 25.62 11.52
N TYR A 246 15.34 24.60 11.06
CA TYR A 246 15.74 24.50 9.65
C TYR A 246 14.52 24.50 8.71
N VAL A 247 13.49 23.71 9.03
CA VAL A 247 12.23 23.69 8.24
C VAL A 247 11.55 25.06 8.27
N ARG A 248 11.55 25.75 9.41
CA ARG A 248 10.99 27.11 9.54
C ARG A 248 11.67 28.09 8.60
N ASN A 249 12.98 27.98 8.45
CA ASN A 249 13.80 28.86 7.61
C ASN A 249 13.86 28.44 6.13
N THR A 250 13.16 27.36 5.74
CA THR A 250 13.18 26.82 4.38
C THR A 250 11.75 26.70 3.80
N PRO A 251 11.18 27.80 3.25
CA PRO A 251 9.77 27.86 2.82
C PRO A 251 9.37 26.88 1.70
N THR A 252 10.34 26.32 0.98
CA THR A 252 10.09 25.33 -0.07
C THR A 252 9.61 23.99 0.50
N ILE A 253 9.94 23.66 1.75
CA ILE A 253 9.58 22.38 2.39
C ILE A 253 8.09 22.39 2.77
N LYS A 254 7.29 21.53 2.13
CA LYS A 254 5.85 21.40 2.37
C LYS A 254 5.49 20.10 3.12
N GLU A 255 6.28 19.05 2.96
CA GLU A 255 6.03 17.75 3.61
C GLU A 255 7.21 17.31 4.47
N ILE A 256 6.91 16.70 5.63
CA ILE A 256 7.92 16.10 6.50
C ILE A 256 7.59 14.63 6.70
N VAL A 257 8.55 13.76 6.40
CA VAL A 257 8.46 12.32 6.69
C VAL A 257 9.18 12.04 8.00
N ILE A 258 8.44 11.69 9.04
CA ILE A 258 8.97 11.37 10.36
C ILE A 258 9.18 9.86 10.43
N THR A 259 10.43 9.42 10.57
CA THR A 259 10.86 8.02 10.51
C THR A 259 12.11 7.78 11.38
N GLY A 260 12.95 6.80 11.03
CA GLY A 260 14.15 6.40 11.75
C GLY A 260 14.38 4.91 11.57
N GLY A 261 14.63 4.22 12.69
CA GLY A 261 14.20 2.85 12.89
C GLY A 261 12.68 2.82 13.00
N ASP A 262 12.14 3.09 14.18
CA ASP A 262 10.70 3.34 14.37
C ASP A 262 10.46 4.60 15.23
N PRO A 263 9.76 5.63 14.72
CA PRO A 263 9.62 6.90 15.42
C PRO A 263 8.74 6.80 16.67
N PHE A 264 7.83 5.82 16.75
CA PHE A 264 6.91 5.67 17.89
C PHE A 264 7.60 5.15 19.16
N LEU A 265 8.84 4.65 19.05
CA LEU A 265 9.67 4.33 20.21
C LEU A 265 10.32 5.57 20.85
N ALA A 266 10.39 6.70 20.14
CA ALA A 266 10.95 7.95 20.64
C ALA A 266 9.84 8.96 20.97
N LYS A 267 8.98 8.62 21.95
CA LYS A 267 7.78 9.38 22.30
C LYS A 267 8.02 10.89 22.48
N LYS A 268 9.07 11.28 23.21
CA LYS A 268 9.41 12.70 23.44
C LYS A 268 9.74 13.41 22.12
N ASN A 269 10.66 12.85 21.33
CA ASN A 269 11.06 13.41 20.04
C ASN A 269 9.89 13.51 19.06
N MET A 270 9.03 12.50 19.02
CA MET A 270 7.83 12.48 18.17
C MET A 270 6.89 13.63 18.52
N MET A 271 6.62 13.83 19.82
CA MET A 271 5.80 14.94 20.29
C MET A 271 6.44 16.29 19.96
N THR A 272 7.74 16.45 20.25
CA THR A 272 8.50 17.67 19.93
C THR A 272 8.44 18.00 18.44
N ALA A 273 8.61 17.02 17.55
CA ALA A 273 8.56 17.22 16.12
C ALA A 273 7.16 17.64 15.65
N ILE A 274 6.11 16.91 16.05
CA ILE A 274 4.72 17.20 15.63
C ILE A 274 4.29 18.58 16.14
N ASP A 275 4.53 18.89 17.42
CA ASP A 275 4.13 20.17 18.01
C ASP A 275 4.90 21.36 17.42
N GLY A 276 6.20 21.20 17.14
CA GLY A 276 7.01 22.23 16.51
C GLY A 276 6.63 22.50 15.05
N LEU A 277 6.44 21.44 14.26
CA LEU A 277 6.10 21.55 12.82
C LEU A 277 4.66 22.02 12.59
N LYS A 278 3.73 21.71 13.50
CA LYS A 278 2.34 22.17 13.46
C LYS A 278 2.23 23.71 13.36
N GLU A 279 3.17 24.44 13.96
CA GLU A 279 3.16 25.90 14.00
C GLU A 279 3.80 26.57 12.78
N ILE A 280 4.39 25.81 11.85
CA ILE A 280 5.06 26.37 10.68
C ILE A 280 4.04 26.58 9.54
N PRO A 281 3.78 27.80 9.04
CA PRO A 281 2.71 28.06 8.08
C PRO A 281 2.83 27.28 6.76
N HIS A 282 4.04 27.20 6.19
CA HIS A 282 4.26 26.55 4.88
C HIS A 282 4.26 25.02 4.92
N VAL A 283 4.29 24.39 6.09
CA VAL A 283 4.19 22.94 6.23
C VAL A 283 2.74 22.50 6.03
N GLN A 284 2.51 21.53 5.15
CA GLN A 284 1.17 21.07 4.79
C GLN A 284 0.86 19.67 5.32
N THR A 285 1.84 18.76 5.34
CA THR A 285 1.60 17.37 5.72
C THR A 285 2.75 16.78 6.52
N LEU A 286 2.40 16.08 7.61
CA LEU A 286 3.29 15.25 8.39
C LEU A 286 3.00 13.77 8.08
N ARG A 287 4.01 13.04 7.63
CA ARG A 287 3.90 11.62 7.26
C ARG A 287 4.69 10.79 8.26
N LEU A 288 4.00 10.02 9.09
CA LEU A 288 4.61 9.22 10.14
C LEU A 288 4.86 7.81 9.60
N ALA A 289 6.13 7.40 9.45
CA ALA A 289 6.46 6.09 8.90
C ALA A 289 6.84 5.11 10.00
N THR A 290 6.01 4.09 10.20
CA THR A 290 6.20 3.03 11.20
C THR A 290 5.79 1.68 10.61
N ARG A 291 6.54 0.63 10.93
CA ARG A 291 6.15 -0.74 10.58
C ARG A 291 5.52 -1.48 11.76
N CYS A 292 5.39 -0.83 12.93
CA CYS A 292 4.77 -1.42 14.12
C CYS A 292 3.34 -1.93 13.87
N VAL A 293 2.59 -1.38 12.92
CA VAL A 293 1.25 -1.92 12.60
C VAL A 293 1.31 -3.39 12.19
N SER A 294 2.34 -3.81 11.44
CA SER A 294 2.49 -5.20 10.98
C SER A 294 3.14 -6.12 12.02
N TYR A 295 4.28 -5.69 12.59
CA TYR A 295 5.12 -6.59 13.40
C TYR A 295 5.00 -6.36 14.92
N TYR A 296 4.33 -5.30 15.37
CA TYR A 296 4.23 -4.93 16.78
C TYR A 296 3.00 -4.06 17.10
N PRO A 297 1.79 -4.54 16.75
CA PRO A 297 0.57 -3.73 16.86
C PRO A 297 0.24 -3.34 18.30
N HIS A 298 0.68 -4.13 19.30
CA HIS A 298 0.49 -3.84 20.73
C HIS A 298 1.02 -2.47 21.17
N LEU A 299 1.97 -1.88 20.43
CA LEU A 299 2.42 -0.49 20.68
C LEU A 299 1.27 0.52 20.66
N PHE A 300 0.25 0.30 19.83
CA PHE A 300 -0.90 1.20 19.69
C PHE A 300 -1.97 0.97 20.76
N TYR A 301 -1.92 -0.15 21.48
CA TYR A 301 -2.84 -0.49 22.57
C TYR A 301 -2.22 -0.31 23.96
N ASP A 302 -0.89 -0.20 24.06
CA ASP A 302 -0.17 0.04 25.32
C ASP A 302 -0.57 1.39 25.97
N LYS A 303 -0.42 1.47 27.30
CA LYS A 303 -0.66 2.68 28.12
C LYS A 303 -1.97 3.39 27.75
N ASP A 304 -3.07 2.66 27.87
CA ASP A 304 -4.42 3.14 27.57
C ASP A 304 -4.55 3.69 26.13
N ARG A 305 -3.98 2.95 25.16
CA ARG A 305 -4.03 3.27 23.73
C ARG A 305 -3.46 4.67 23.39
N PHE A 306 -2.45 5.12 24.14
CA PHE A 306 -1.90 6.48 24.05
C PHE A 306 -1.68 6.96 22.62
N TRP A 307 -1.07 6.13 21.75
CA TRP A 307 -0.74 6.54 20.39
C TRP A 307 -1.96 6.74 19.50
N LEU A 308 -2.99 5.89 19.62
CA LEU A 308 -4.22 6.06 18.84
C LEU A 308 -4.93 7.36 19.23
N GLU A 309 -5.07 7.62 20.53
CA GLU A 309 -5.72 8.85 21.01
C GLU A 309 -4.90 10.10 20.70
N TYR A 310 -3.57 10.04 20.83
CA TYR A 310 -2.68 11.14 20.48
C TYR A 310 -2.77 11.49 18.98
N LEU A 311 -2.78 10.48 18.10
CA LEU A 311 -2.87 10.71 16.66
C LEU A 311 -4.22 11.30 16.26
N LYS A 312 -5.34 10.83 16.84
CA LYS A 312 -6.68 11.40 16.63
C LYS A 312 -6.73 12.87 17.03
N MET A 313 -6.23 13.18 18.23
CA MET A 313 -6.16 14.55 18.73
C MET A 313 -5.31 15.44 17.81
N LYS A 314 -4.12 14.98 17.40
CA LYS A 314 -3.23 15.75 16.52
C LYS A 314 -3.77 15.91 15.10
N SER A 315 -4.52 14.94 14.59
CA SER A 315 -5.23 15.07 13.31
C SER A 315 -6.21 16.25 13.33
N ILE A 316 -6.98 16.38 14.42
CA ILE A 316 -7.91 17.50 14.61
C ILE A 316 -7.16 18.83 14.72
N GLU A 317 -6.14 18.91 15.58
CA GLU A 317 -5.34 20.13 15.77
C GLU A 317 -4.67 20.60 14.47
N LEU A 318 -4.08 19.68 13.70
CA LEU A 318 -3.46 19.97 12.41
C LEU A 318 -4.51 20.40 11.38
N GLY A 319 -5.67 19.74 11.35
CA GLY A 319 -6.78 20.07 10.48
C GLY A 319 -7.30 21.50 10.70
N MET A 320 -7.37 21.96 11.95
CA MET A 320 -7.73 23.36 12.28
C MET A 320 -6.75 24.39 11.72
N LYS A 321 -5.51 23.98 11.38
CA LYS A 321 -4.48 24.82 10.76
C LYS A 321 -4.31 24.56 9.26
N GLY A 322 -5.24 23.83 8.63
CA GLY A 322 -5.17 23.46 7.22
C GLY A 322 -4.07 22.44 6.89
N LYS A 323 -3.60 21.68 7.88
CA LYS A 323 -2.53 20.67 7.74
C LYS A 323 -3.10 19.26 7.87
N ARG A 324 -2.31 18.26 7.47
CA ARG A 324 -2.67 16.83 7.57
C ARG A 324 -1.60 16.01 8.27
N ILE A 325 -2.05 14.91 8.87
CA ILE A 325 -1.19 13.84 9.38
C ILE A 325 -1.60 12.52 8.72
N GLU A 326 -0.61 11.73 8.31
CA GLU A 326 -0.81 10.46 7.61
C GLU A 326 0.14 9.42 8.18
N LEU A 327 -0.28 8.15 8.20
CA LEU A 327 0.55 7.03 8.63
C LEU A 327 1.04 6.24 7.40
N ALA A 328 2.36 6.15 7.24
CA ALA A 328 3.01 5.18 6.37
C ALA A 328 3.22 3.89 7.16
N THR A 329 2.81 2.75 6.58
CA THR A 329 3.16 1.42 7.10
C THR A 329 3.65 0.49 6.00
N HIS A 330 4.28 -0.61 6.38
CA HIS A 330 4.84 -1.58 5.46
C HIS A 330 4.19 -2.95 5.70
N PHE A 331 3.76 -3.58 4.61
CA PHE A 331 3.37 -4.98 4.56
C PHE A 331 3.96 -5.61 3.30
N ILE A 332 4.50 -6.81 3.43
CA ILE A 332 5.25 -7.51 2.39
C ILE A 332 4.47 -8.76 1.96
N HIS A 333 3.87 -9.48 2.92
CA HIS A 333 3.14 -10.73 2.69
C HIS A 333 1.78 -10.72 3.43
N PRO A 334 0.71 -11.34 2.90
CA PRO A 334 -0.60 -11.37 3.56
C PRO A 334 -0.58 -12.01 4.96
N ASP A 335 0.37 -12.90 5.25
CA ASP A 335 0.48 -13.53 6.58
C ASP A 335 1.01 -12.59 7.68
N GLU A 336 1.49 -11.40 7.33
CA GLU A 336 1.79 -10.34 8.30
C GLU A 336 0.52 -9.61 8.78
N VAL A 337 -0.60 -9.77 8.07
CA VAL A 337 -1.86 -9.16 8.45
C VAL A 337 -2.37 -9.87 9.71
N SER A 338 -2.67 -9.08 10.74
CA SER A 338 -3.34 -9.51 11.95
C SER A 338 -4.64 -8.74 12.14
N ILE A 339 -5.55 -9.25 12.97
CA ILE A 339 -6.79 -8.54 13.31
C ILE A 339 -6.47 -7.17 13.91
N GLN A 340 -5.49 -7.12 14.81
CA GLN A 340 -5.04 -5.87 15.44
C GLN A 340 -4.52 -4.88 14.40
N ALA A 341 -3.81 -5.35 13.36
CA ALA A 341 -3.35 -4.50 12.28
C ALA A 341 -4.51 -3.89 11.47
N LEU A 342 -5.50 -4.70 11.11
CA LEU A 342 -6.69 -4.24 10.39
C LEU A 342 -7.52 -3.26 11.23
N ASP A 343 -7.67 -3.51 12.53
CA ASP A 343 -8.37 -2.63 13.46
C ASP A 343 -7.66 -1.27 13.62
N ILE A 344 -6.33 -1.26 13.77
CA ILE A 344 -5.54 -0.02 13.83
C ILE A 344 -5.75 0.80 12.55
N ILE A 345 -5.69 0.15 11.38
CA ILE A 345 -5.89 0.83 10.09
C ILE A 345 -7.31 1.41 10.02
N GLY A 346 -8.33 0.58 10.28
CA GLY A 346 -9.74 0.99 10.24
C GLY A 346 -10.03 2.14 11.18
N GLU A 347 -9.55 2.07 12.41
CA GLU A 347 -9.74 3.12 13.42
C GLU A 347 -9.10 4.45 13.02
N LEU A 348 -7.87 4.42 12.50
CA LEU A 348 -7.19 5.64 12.06
C LEU A 348 -7.90 6.28 10.86
N VAL A 349 -8.27 5.48 9.86
CA VAL A 349 -8.93 5.97 8.64
C VAL A 349 -10.32 6.51 8.95
N SER A 350 -11.11 5.82 9.79
CA SER A 350 -12.42 6.30 10.25
C SER A 350 -12.35 7.62 11.03
N ASN A 351 -11.19 7.98 11.58
CA ASN A 351 -10.93 9.26 12.26
C ASN A 351 -10.18 10.27 11.38
N GLY A 352 -10.17 10.05 10.06
CA GLY A 352 -9.61 10.97 9.07
C GLY A 352 -8.10 11.04 9.03
N ILE A 353 -7.40 9.99 9.49
CA ILE A 353 -5.95 9.82 9.37
C ILE A 353 -5.71 8.75 8.28
N PRO A 354 -5.34 9.16 7.05
CA PRO A 354 -5.03 8.20 5.99
C PRO A 354 -3.88 7.28 6.40
N VAL A 355 -4.04 5.99 6.14
CA VAL A 355 -2.99 4.98 6.28
C VAL A 355 -2.63 4.48 4.90
N TYR A 356 -1.34 4.57 4.53
CA TYR A 356 -0.87 4.08 3.24
C TYR A 356 0.27 3.07 3.39
N VAL A 357 0.31 2.14 2.45
CA VAL A 357 1.13 0.93 2.51
C VAL A 357 2.25 0.97 1.47
N GLN A 358 3.45 0.60 1.90
CA GLN A 358 4.62 0.43 1.04
C GLN A 358 5.14 -1.01 1.14
N THR A 359 5.50 -1.59 -0.01
CA THR A 359 5.80 -3.01 -0.12
C THR A 359 7.13 -3.20 -0.87
N PRO A 360 8.22 -3.49 -0.16
CA PRO A 360 9.44 -4.01 -0.78
C PRO A 360 9.17 -5.31 -1.53
N PHE A 361 9.70 -5.44 -2.74
CA PHE A 361 9.57 -6.64 -3.56
C PHE A 361 10.71 -7.62 -3.27
N LEU A 362 10.39 -8.79 -2.73
CA LEU A 362 11.33 -9.79 -2.24
C LEU A 362 11.11 -11.10 -2.98
N LYS A 363 12.19 -11.62 -3.59
CA LYS A 363 12.23 -12.93 -4.23
C LYS A 363 11.78 -14.04 -3.27
N GLU A 364 11.02 -15.01 -3.78
CA GLU A 364 10.43 -16.15 -3.05
C GLU A 364 9.57 -15.78 -1.83
N CYS A 365 9.04 -14.56 -1.80
CA CYS A 365 8.19 -14.08 -0.72
C CYS A 365 6.95 -13.39 -1.27
N ASN A 366 7.10 -12.34 -2.07
CA ASN A 366 5.99 -11.63 -2.70
C ASN A 366 6.27 -11.30 -4.17
N ASP A 367 7.16 -12.08 -4.79
CA ASP A 367 7.55 -11.98 -6.18
C ASP A 367 6.58 -12.66 -7.15
N ARG A 368 5.37 -12.92 -6.66
CA ARG A 368 4.26 -13.54 -7.35
C ARG A 368 3.00 -12.69 -7.17
N GLY A 369 2.13 -12.76 -8.16
CA GLY A 369 0.91 -11.95 -8.23
C GLY A 369 -0.11 -12.25 -7.12
N PRO A 370 -0.54 -13.52 -6.93
CA PRO A 370 -1.65 -13.87 -6.03
C PRO A 370 -1.47 -13.45 -4.56
N GLU A 371 -0.26 -13.53 -4.03
CA GLU A 371 0.07 -13.18 -2.65
C GLU A 371 -0.17 -11.68 -2.40
N LEU A 372 0.22 -10.84 -3.37
CA LEU A 372 0.00 -9.40 -3.33
C LEU A 372 -1.47 -9.05 -3.58
N VAL A 373 -2.19 -9.76 -4.46
CA VAL A 373 -3.65 -9.62 -4.61
C VAL A 373 -4.35 -9.84 -3.27
N ARG A 374 -4.01 -10.92 -2.55
CA ARG A 374 -4.57 -11.21 -1.23
C ARG A 374 -4.22 -10.12 -0.21
N LEU A 375 -2.93 -9.75 -0.12
CA LEU A 375 -2.46 -8.75 0.84
C LEU A 375 -3.19 -7.41 0.67
N PHE A 376 -3.25 -6.96 -0.58
CA PHE A 376 -3.83 -5.67 -0.93
C PHE A 376 -5.34 -5.64 -0.78
N SER A 377 -6.04 -6.74 -1.05
CA SER A 377 -7.48 -6.86 -0.80
C SER A 377 -7.81 -6.74 0.70
N LEU A 378 -7.03 -7.42 1.56
CA LEU A 378 -7.18 -7.35 3.03
C LEU A 378 -6.99 -5.92 3.56
N LEU A 379 -5.88 -5.29 3.17
CA LEU A 379 -5.53 -3.95 3.64
C LEU A 379 -6.50 -2.90 3.11
N ARG A 380 -6.95 -3.05 1.86
CA ARG A 380 -7.91 -2.15 1.24
C ARG A 380 -9.25 -2.14 1.99
N GLY A 381 -9.75 -3.32 2.37
CA GLY A 381 -10.97 -3.45 3.16
C GLY A 381 -10.89 -2.66 4.46
N ALA A 382 -9.78 -2.74 5.19
CA ALA A 382 -9.56 -1.97 6.41
C ALA A 382 -9.42 -0.45 6.18
N GLY A 383 -9.37 0.03 4.93
CA GLY A 383 -9.26 1.45 4.61
C GLY A 383 -7.84 1.91 4.25
N ALA A 384 -6.87 0.99 4.09
CA ALA A 384 -5.54 1.39 3.64
C ALA A 384 -5.51 1.82 2.16
N GLU A 385 -4.54 2.66 1.82
CA GLU A 385 -4.21 3.06 0.45
C GLU A 385 -2.87 2.49 0.02
N LEU A 386 -2.83 1.89 -1.16
CA LEU A 386 -1.67 1.10 -1.59
C LEU A 386 -0.77 1.99 -2.42
N HIS A 387 0.40 2.31 -1.89
CA HIS A 387 1.22 3.41 -2.41
C HIS A 387 2.32 2.93 -3.35
N TYR A 388 3.28 2.14 -2.85
CA TYR A 388 4.42 1.69 -3.64
C TYR A 388 4.65 0.19 -3.50
N ILE A 389 4.95 -0.46 -4.63
CA ILE A 389 5.85 -1.62 -4.65
C ILE A 389 7.22 -1.11 -5.08
N TYR A 390 8.24 -1.37 -4.26
CA TYR A 390 9.62 -1.04 -4.61
C TYR A 390 10.26 -2.22 -5.32
N ILE A 391 10.58 -2.05 -6.61
CA ILE A 391 11.30 -3.05 -7.41
C ILE A 391 12.66 -2.49 -7.87
N PRO A 392 13.73 -3.30 -7.87
CA PRO A 392 13.83 -4.56 -7.15
C PRO A 392 13.95 -4.28 -5.64
N CYS A 393 14.15 -5.33 -4.82
CA CYS A 393 14.66 -5.11 -3.47
C CYS A 393 15.95 -4.31 -3.55
N SER A 394 16.16 -3.40 -2.60
CA SER A 394 17.33 -2.53 -2.64
C SER A 394 18.63 -3.34 -2.52
N PRO A 395 19.66 -3.01 -3.32
CA PRO A 395 20.86 -3.82 -3.45
C PRO A 395 21.83 -3.59 -2.28
N ILE A 396 21.39 -3.92 -1.07
CA ILE A 396 22.17 -3.80 0.16
C ILE A 396 23.05 -5.05 0.30
N GLN A 397 24.25 -4.88 0.85
CA GLN A 397 25.15 -5.99 1.17
C GLN A 397 24.44 -7.10 1.96
N GLY A 398 24.62 -8.35 1.53
CA GLY A 398 24.01 -9.52 2.17
C GLY A 398 22.52 -9.72 1.86
N ASN A 399 21.97 -9.02 0.86
CA ASN A 399 20.56 -9.14 0.46
C ASN A 399 20.35 -9.76 -0.94
N SER A 400 21.39 -10.29 -1.58
CA SER A 400 21.29 -10.90 -2.92
C SER A 400 20.20 -11.97 -3.01
N VAL A 401 19.91 -12.69 -1.92
CA VAL A 401 18.81 -13.66 -1.83
C VAL A 401 17.41 -13.06 -2.09
N TYR A 402 17.22 -11.77 -1.79
CA TYR A 402 15.96 -11.08 -2.00
C TYR A 402 15.81 -10.50 -3.40
N TRP A 403 16.87 -10.53 -4.22
CA TRP A 403 16.87 -9.87 -5.50
C TRP A 403 16.08 -10.68 -6.52
N ALA A 404 15.07 -10.02 -7.09
CA ALA A 404 14.35 -10.48 -8.26
C ALA A 404 14.65 -9.52 -9.42
N PRO A 405 14.74 -10.01 -10.67
CA PRO A 405 14.92 -9.14 -11.81
C PRO A 405 13.79 -8.10 -11.94
N ILE A 406 14.08 -6.96 -12.55
CA ILE A 406 13.10 -5.91 -12.83
C ILE A 406 11.89 -6.48 -13.57
N SER A 407 12.12 -7.33 -14.59
CA SER A 407 11.05 -7.95 -15.37
C SER A 407 10.06 -8.75 -14.51
N SER A 408 10.50 -9.38 -13.42
CA SER A 408 9.61 -10.09 -12.50
C SER A 408 8.63 -9.13 -11.80
N GLY A 409 9.14 -7.97 -11.34
CA GLY A 409 8.31 -6.92 -10.75
C GLY A 409 7.29 -6.34 -11.75
N LEU A 410 7.68 -6.22 -13.02
CA LEU A 410 6.79 -5.76 -14.09
C LEU A 410 5.71 -6.79 -14.45
N ASN A 411 6.06 -8.08 -14.48
CA ASN A 411 5.09 -9.15 -14.68
C ASN A 411 4.06 -9.20 -13.55
N VAL A 412 4.51 -9.03 -12.31
CA VAL A 412 3.61 -8.91 -11.15
C VAL A 412 2.69 -7.69 -11.30
N ALA A 413 3.20 -6.55 -11.77
CA ALA A 413 2.37 -5.37 -12.02
C ALA A 413 1.24 -5.65 -13.04
N ALA A 414 1.53 -6.39 -14.11
CA ALA A 414 0.52 -6.81 -15.08
C ALA A 414 -0.53 -7.74 -14.46
N HIS A 415 -0.09 -8.72 -13.67
CA HIS A 415 -1.01 -9.61 -12.94
C HIS A 415 -1.91 -8.85 -11.97
N LEU A 416 -1.34 -7.94 -11.17
CA LEU A 416 -2.12 -7.09 -10.26
C LEU A 416 -3.15 -6.26 -11.01
N ARG A 417 -2.79 -5.71 -12.17
CA ARG A 417 -3.71 -4.91 -12.99
C ARG A 417 -4.91 -5.71 -13.50
N ALA A 418 -4.76 -7.01 -13.75
CA ALA A 418 -5.86 -7.88 -14.17
C ALA A 418 -6.76 -8.31 -12.99
N HIS A 419 -6.20 -8.48 -11.79
CA HIS A 419 -6.87 -9.15 -10.68
C HIS A 419 -7.24 -8.22 -9.50
N LEU A 420 -6.94 -6.93 -9.59
CA LEU A 420 -7.30 -5.95 -8.58
C LEU A 420 -8.02 -4.76 -9.20
N SER A 421 -8.94 -4.20 -8.43
CA SER A 421 -9.56 -2.93 -8.81
C SER A 421 -8.51 -1.81 -8.88
N ASP A 422 -8.72 -0.84 -9.78
CA ASP A 422 -7.83 0.29 -10.07
C ASP A 422 -7.38 1.09 -8.82
N ARG A 423 -8.28 1.27 -7.84
CA ARG A 423 -7.99 1.94 -6.56
C ARG A 423 -7.07 1.16 -5.64
N VAL A 424 -6.83 -0.10 -5.94
CA VAL A 424 -6.03 -1.04 -5.14
C VAL A 424 -4.64 -1.22 -5.77
N ILE A 425 -4.44 -0.81 -7.02
CA ILE A 425 -3.12 -0.92 -7.66
C ILE A 425 -2.15 0.03 -6.94
N PRO A 426 -0.94 -0.41 -6.53
CA PRO A 426 0.16 0.45 -6.07
C PRO A 426 1.04 0.92 -7.24
N ARG A 427 1.84 1.97 -7.03
CA ARG A 427 2.81 2.43 -8.05
C ARG A 427 4.04 1.52 -8.03
N ILE A 428 4.51 1.14 -9.21
CA ILE A 428 5.74 0.35 -9.36
C ILE A 428 6.92 1.31 -9.45
N CYS A 429 7.78 1.28 -8.43
CA CYS A 429 8.72 2.34 -8.15
C CYS A 429 10.13 1.81 -7.87
N THR A 430 11.15 2.55 -8.25
CA THR A 430 12.54 2.32 -7.82
C THR A 430 13.06 3.55 -7.11
N ALA A 431 13.63 3.35 -5.93
CA ALA A 431 14.42 4.37 -5.25
C ALA A 431 15.86 4.31 -5.77
N THR A 432 16.17 5.16 -6.74
CA THR A 432 17.54 5.34 -7.26
C THR A 432 18.37 6.20 -6.31
N PRO A 433 19.70 6.27 -6.47
CA PRO A 433 20.57 7.10 -5.64
C PRO A 433 20.23 8.60 -5.62
N ILE A 434 19.56 9.11 -6.67
CA ILE A 434 19.23 10.55 -6.82
C ILE A 434 17.75 10.86 -6.67
N GLY A 435 16.93 9.88 -6.33
CA GLY A 435 15.49 10.05 -6.21
C GLY A 435 14.72 8.86 -6.72
N LYS A 436 13.40 9.00 -6.79
CA LYS A 436 12.53 7.86 -7.11
C LYS A 436 12.02 8.01 -8.53
N ILE A 437 11.86 6.89 -9.23
CA ILE A 437 11.17 6.85 -10.52
C ILE A 437 9.91 6.00 -10.40
N ASP A 438 8.94 6.24 -11.28
CA ASP A 438 7.84 5.30 -11.50
C ASP A 438 8.03 4.70 -12.91
N TRP A 439 8.06 3.37 -12.97
CA TRP A 439 8.40 2.64 -14.18
C TRP A 439 7.45 2.96 -15.34
N PHE A 440 8.03 3.21 -16.52
CA PHE A 440 7.37 3.51 -17.79
C PHE A 440 6.59 4.84 -17.87
N SER A 441 6.53 5.62 -16.78
CA SER A 441 5.99 6.99 -16.83
C SER A 441 7.08 8.05 -16.65
N SER A 442 7.83 8.01 -15.54
CA SER A 442 8.83 9.02 -15.20
C SER A 442 10.27 8.49 -15.21
N GLY A 443 10.44 7.17 -15.43
CA GLY A 443 11.75 6.55 -15.62
C GLY A 443 11.64 5.13 -16.18
N TRP A 444 12.75 4.64 -16.73
CA TRP A 444 12.86 3.32 -17.37
C TRP A 444 14.32 2.88 -17.47
N ALA A 445 14.55 1.59 -17.74
CA ALA A 445 15.88 1.06 -18.00
C ALA A 445 16.35 1.48 -19.40
N VAL A 446 17.53 2.09 -19.49
CA VAL A 446 18.11 2.58 -20.74
C VAL A 446 18.94 1.47 -21.39
N GLU A 447 19.96 1.00 -20.68
CA GLU A 447 20.92 0.01 -21.16
C GLU A 447 21.65 -0.64 -19.98
N GLN A 448 22.30 -1.77 -20.25
CA GLN A 448 23.25 -2.40 -19.33
C GLN A 448 24.49 -1.50 -19.20
N ASP A 449 25.08 -1.43 -18.02
CA ASP A 449 26.38 -0.77 -17.85
C ASP A 449 27.50 -1.60 -18.50
N GLU A 450 28.27 -0.99 -19.40
CA GLU A 450 29.36 -1.63 -20.13
C GLU A 450 30.57 -1.98 -19.24
N SER A 451 30.73 -1.28 -18.11
CA SER A 451 31.84 -1.46 -17.19
C SER A 451 31.58 -2.50 -16.10
N ASP A 452 30.31 -2.82 -15.81
CA ASP A 452 29.92 -3.77 -14.78
C ASP A 452 28.53 -4.35 -15.05
N GLU A 453 28.46 -5.66 -15.31
CA GLU A 453 27.22 -6.37 -15.65
C GLU A 453 26.20 -6.44 -14.50
N HIS A 454 26.58 -6.07 -13.27
CA HIS A 454 25.65 -5.98 -12.14
C HIS A 454 24.85 -4.68 -12.14
N PHE A 455 25.22 -3.70 -12.98
CA PHE A 455 24.60 -2.38 -13.02
C PHE A 455 23.88 -2.11 -14.33
N ILE A 456 22.74 -1.43 -14.22
CA ILE A 456 22.00 -0.86 -15.35
C ILE A 456 21.93 0.66 -15.21
N TRP A 457 21.73 1.34 -16.34
CA TRP A 457 21.41 2.76 -16.35
C TRP A 457 19.90 2.96 -16.37
N ILE A 458 19.38 3.70 -15.39
CA ILE A 458 17.95 4.05 -15.28
C ILE A 458 17.76 5.52 -15.64
N ARG A 459 16.89 5.83 -16.60
CA ARG A 459 16.46 7.19 -16.90
C ARG A 459 15.67 7.74 -15.71
N THR A 460 16.01 8.95 -15.27
CA THR A 460 15.28 9.65 -14.20
C THR A 460 14.67 10.98 -14.70
N PRO A 461 13.67 11.54 -13.98
CA PRO A 461 13.10 12.84 -14.35
C PRO A 461 13.95 14.02 -13.87
N TYR A 462 15.07 13.77 -13.17
CA TYR A 462 15.85 14.80 -12.52
C TYR A 462 16.85 15.43 -13.48
N THR A 463 17.16 16.71 -13.25
CA THR A 463 18.16 17.48 -14.01
C THR A 463 19.24 17.99 -13.06
N PRO A 464 20.45 18.31 -13.56
CA PRO A 464 21.45 19.05 -12.79
C PRO A 464 20.89 20.28 -12.06
N GLY A 465 20.07 21.06 -12.77
CA GLY A 465 19.47 22.28 -12.25
C GLY A 465 18.47 22.06 -11.11
N PHE A 466 17.85 20.88 -11.02
CA PHE A 466 16.92 20.55 -9.94
C PHE A 466 17.62 20.53 -8.58
N PHE A 467 18.83 19.96 -8.50
CA PHE A 467 19.55 19.78 -7.24
C PHE A 467 20.28 21.02 -6.75
N LYS A 468 20.60 21.96 -7.64
CA LYS A 468 21.44 23.14 -7.37
C LYS A 468 21.06 23.94 -6.12
N ASP A 469 19.79 23.96 -5.74
CA ASP A 469 19.28 24.75 -4.62
C ASP A 469 19.34 24.03 -3.26
N PHE A 470 19.50 22.70 -3.23
CA PHE A 470 19.37 21.92 -1.99
C PHE A 470 20.30 20.70 -1.87
N ALA A 471 21.06 20.36 -2.90
CA ALA A 471 22.03 19.28 -2.89
C ALA A 471 23.24 19.62 -3.76
N ASP A 472 24.38 19.84 -3.12
CA ASP A 472 25.64 20.14 -3.82
C ASP A 472 26.24 18.89 -4.48
N ASN A 473 26.89 19.07 -5.64
CA ASN A 473 27.73 18.06 -6.30
C ASN A 473 27.07 16.72 -6.67
N VAL A 474 25.74 16.68 -6.89
CA VAL A 474 25.06 15.47 -7.37
C VAL A 474 25.63 15.01 -8.72
N ASP A 475 25.88 15.95 -9.64
CA ASP A 475 26.41 15.66 -10.98
C ASP A 475 27.88 15.21 -10.98
N ALA A 476 28.60 15.39 -9.87
CA ALA A 476 30.01 14.98 -9.74
C ALA A 476 30.15 13.51 -9.27
N GLN A 477 29.04 12.83 -9.01
CA GLN A 477 29.04 11.46 -8.52
C GLN A 477 29.16 10.46 -9.66
N SER A 478 29.95 9.41 -9.46
CA SER A 478 30.15 8.31 -10.42
C SER A 478 28.89 7.47 -10.67
N VAL A 479 27.81 7.72 -9.92
CA VAL A 479 26.52 7.04 -10.02
C VAL A 479 25.51 7.77 -10.92
N VAL A 480 25.89 8.87 -11.55
CA VAL A 480 25.04 9.61 -12.50
C VAL A 480 25.76 9.97 -13.78
N ARG A 481 25.00 10.12 -14.86
CA ARG A 481 25.47 10.74 -16.11
C ARG A 481 24.38 11.62 -16.71
N GLN A 482 24.76 12.76 -17.26
CA GLN A 482 23.84 13.59 -18.01
C GLN A 482 23.60 12.99 -19.39
N ASN A 483 22.33 12.85 -19.77
CA ASN A 483 21.96 12.35 -21.08
C ASN A 483 21.68 13.50 -22.08
N PRO A 484 21.57 13.21 -23.39
CA PRO A 484 21.34 14.25 -24.41
C PRO A 484 20.01 15.03 -24.31
N GLU A 485 19.07 14.57 -23.49
CA GLU A 485 17.79 15.24 -23.22
C GLU A 485 17.93 16.27 -22.08
N GLY A 486 19.07 16.30 -21.39
CA GLY A 486 19.36 17.22 -20.29
C GLY A 486 18.95 16.71 -18.91
N THR A 487 18.34 15.52 -18.82
CA THR A 487 18.08 14.80 -17.55
C THR A 487 19.27 13.92 -17.17
N LEU A 488 19.18 13.28 -16.00
CA LEU A 488 20.19 12.39 -15.46
C LEU A 488 19.77 10.92 -15.59
N ASP A 489 20.70 10.07 -15.99
CA ASP A 489 20.60 8.63 -15.75
C ASP A 489 21.27 8.28 -14.43
N ALA A 490 20.62 7.41 -13.65
CA ALA A 490 21.18 6.85 -12.43
C ALA A 490 21.73 5.45 -12.70
N ARG A 491 22.98 5.22 -12.30
CA ARG A 491 23.61 3.89 -12.27
C ARG A 491 22.99 3.11 -11.11
N PHE A 492 22.41 1.94 -11.38
CA PHE A 492 21.68 1.17 -10.37
C PHE A 492 22.02 -0.31 -10.45
N MET A 493 22.34 -0.93 -9.32
CA MET A 493 22.65 -2.36 -9.24
C MET A 493 21.35 -3.16 -9.28
N ALA A 494 21.10 -3.84 -10.39
CA ALA A 494 19.91 -4.65 -10.61
C ALA A 494 20.07 -5.59 -11.81
N GLU A 495 19.40 -6.72 -11.76
CA GLU A 495 19.21 -7.60 -12.90
C GLU A 495 17.98 -7.17 -13.70
N ILE A 496 18.11 -7.03 -15.02
CA ILE A 496 16.97 -6.67 -15.88
C ILE A 496 16.00 -7.84 -16.08
N GLY A 497 16.52 -9.07 -16.19
CA GLY A 497 15.78 -10.29 -16.53
C GLY A 497 15.46 -10.38 -18.02
N ASP A 498 14.44 -9.64 -18.48
CA ASP A 498 14.07 -9.55 -19.91
C ASP A 498 14.74 -8.34 -20.57
N LYS A 499 15.60 -8.59 -21.57
CA LYS A 499 16.29 -7.53 -22.32
C LYS A 499 15.33 -6.59 -23.05
N SER A 500 14.09 -7.01 -23.33
CA SER A 500 13.06 -6.15 -23.93
C SER A 500 12.64 -4.99 -23.02
N CYS A 501 12.95 -5.06 -21.71
CA CYS A 501 12.70 -3.98 -20.77
C CYS A 501 13.67 -2.79 -20.94
N PHE A 502 14.77 -2.94 -21.68
CA PHE A 502 15.60 -1.80 -22.08
C PHE A 502 14.91 -1.01 -23.20
N LEU A 503 14.39 0.17 -22.85
CA LEU A 503 13.72 1.04 -23.82
C LEU A 503 14.69 1.97 -24.55
N GLY A 504 15.94 2.05 -24.08
CA GLY A 504 16.95 2.91 -24.67
C GLY A 504 16.62 4.40 -24.54
N LYS A 505 16.98 5.14 -25.59
CA LYS A 505 16.85 6.60 -25.66
C LYS A 505 15.45 6.98 -26.14
N ARG A 506 14.88 8.06 -25.61
CA ARG A 506 13.62 8.61 -26.10
C ARG A 506 13.88 9.44 -27.36
N SER A 507 12.94 9.39 -28.31
CA SER A 507 12.98 10.24 -29.50
C SER A 507 12.77 11.71 -29.12
N LYS A 508 13.63 12.60 -29.61
CA LYS A 508 13.46 14.06 -29.46
C LYS A 508 12.18 14.50 -30.18
N VAL A 509 11.32 15.24 -29.50
CA VAL A 509 10.20 15.95 -30.13
C VAL A 509 10.61 17.39 -30.35
N SER A 510 10.31 17.91 -31.54
CA SER A 510 10.35 19.35 -31.80
C SER A 510 9.26 20.02 -30.98
N ALA A 511 9.59 21.05 -30.20
CA ALA A 511 8.57 21.87 -29.54
C ALA A 511 7.59 22.39 -30.61
N GLY A 512 6.40 21.80 -30.69
CA GLY A 512 5.31 22.33 -31.48
C GLY A 512 4.72 23.55 -30.79
N ASP A 513 4.18 24.49 -31.56
CA ASP A 513 3.36 25.55 -30.98
C ASP A 513 2.16 24.90 -30.30
N GLN A 514 2.04 25.06 -28.97
CA GLN A 514 0.87 24.58 -28.24
C GLN A 514 -0.33 25.46 -28.60
N GLU A 515 -1.28 24.90 -29.32
CA GLU A 515 -2.56 25.55 -29.57
C GLU A 515 -3.32 25.71 -28.26
N ASN A 516 -3.92 26.88 -28.05
CA ASN A 516 -4.73 27.17 -26.87
C ASN A 516 -6.21 27.04 -27.22
N HIS A 517 -6.87 26.07 -26.60
CA HIS A 517 -8.28 25.72 -26.80
C HIS A 517 -9.12 25.93 -25.53
N MET A 518 -8.68 26.80 -24.62
CA MET A 518 -9.35 27.03 -23.33
C MET A 518 -10.83 27.45 -23.42
N ASP A 519 -11.25 28.06 -24.53
CA ASP A 519 -12.67 28.40 -24.78
C ASP A 519 -13.56 27.15 -24.89
N SER A 520 -12.97 25.99 -25.21
CA SER A 520 -13.68 24.70 -25.25
C SER A 520 -14.02 24.14 -23.87
N LEU A 521 -13.44 24.70 -22.78
CA LEU A 521 -13.65 24.19 -21.43
C LEU A 521 -15.13 24.19 -21.01
N ALA A 522 -15.88 25.24 -21.38
CA ALA A 522 -17.32 25.31 -21.10
C ALA A 522 -18.09 24.15 -21.76
N ARG A 523 -17.79 23.83 -23.02
CA ARG A 523 -18.40 22.69 -23.73
C ARG A 523 -18.08 21.37 -23.01
N PHE A 524 -16.83 21.16 -22.62
CA PHE A 524 -16.45 19.93 -21.91
C PHE A 524 -17.11 19.77 -20.53
N ARG A 525 -17.42 20.88 -19.85
CA ARG A 525 -18.21 20.86 -18.61
C ARG A 525 -19.62 20.38 -18.86
N GLU A 526 -20.27 20.87 -19.92
CA GLU A 526 -21.61 20.42 -20.31
C GLU A 526 -21.60 18.92 -20.66
N GLU A 527 -20.60 18.46 -21.43
CA GLU A 527 -20.42 17.04 -21.74
C GLU A 527 -20.24 16.19 -20.47
N ALA A 528 -19.44 16.65 -19.50
CA ALA A 528 -19.23 15.94 -18.23
C ALA A 528 -20.51 15.83 -17.37
N LEU A 529 -21.45 16.77 -17.51
CA LEU A 529 -22.71 16.80 -16.75
C LEU A 529 -23.83 15.98 -17.42
N GLN A 530 -23.74 15.68 -18.71
CA GLN A 530 -24.84 15.05 -19.46
C GLN A 530 -24.95 13.54 -19.25
N ASN A 531 -23.83 12.83 -19.10
CA ASN A 531 -23.83 11.40 -18.83
C ASN A 531 -22.56 11.02 -18.08
N GLN A 532 -22.74 10.59 -16.83
CA GLN A 532 -21.63 10.17 -15.98
C GLN A 532 -21.24 8.70 -16.17
N LYS A 533 -21.92 7.93 -17.04
CA LYS A 533 -21.63 6.50 -17.23
C LYS A 533 -20.43 6.28 -18.16
N ILE A 534 -19.55 5.35 -17.79
CA ILE A 534 -18.47 4.91 -18.67
C ILE A 534 -19.00 3.68 -19.42
N ALA A 535 -19.44 3.88 -20.66
CA ALA A 535 -20.09 2.89 -21.51
C ALA A 535 -19.12 1.80 -22.03
N CYS A 536 -18.41 1.12 -21.12
CA CYS A 536 -17.50 0.02 -21.42
C CYS A 536 -17.86 -1.20 -20.55
N SER A 537 -18.09 -2.34 -21.18
CA SER A 537 -18.30 -3.62 -20.49
C SER A 537 -17.51 -4.68 -21.24
N ALA A 538 -16.48 -5.22 -20.59
CA ALA A 538 -15.69 -6.33 -21.15
C ALA A 538 -16.52 -7.62 -21.19
N VAL A 539 -17.46 -7.77 -20.25
CA VAL A 539 -18.35 -8.94 -20.13
C VAL A 539 -19.80 -8.54 -20.47
N PRO A 540 -20.51 -9.28 -21.34
CA PRO A 540 -21.95 -9.12 -21.51
C PRO A 540 -22.70 -9.52 -20.24
N VAL A 541 -23.43 -8.57 -19.64
CA VAL A 541 -24.12 -8.75 -18.34
C VAL A 541 -25.65 -8.83 -18.46
N GLY A 542 -26.20 -8.79 -19.68
CA GLY A 542 -27.63 -9.01 -19.94
C GLY A 542 -28.58 -7.93 -19.41
N SER A 543 -28.08 -6.85 -18.83
CA SER A 543 -28.83 -5.68 -18.37
C SER A 543 -28.12 -4.39 -18.78
N LEU A 544 -28.89 -3.34 -19.03
CA LEU A 544 -28.38 -1.99 -19.33
C LEU A 544 -28.06 -1.18 -18.07
N ARG A 545 -28.36 -1.72 -16.89
CA ARG A 545 -28.17 -1.07 -15.58
C ARG A 545 -26.90 -1.50 -14.86
N ILE A 546 -26.18 -2.45 -15.41
CA ILE A 546 -24.89 -2.88 -14.90
C ILE A 546 -23.91 -3.01 -16.06
N ALA A 547 -22.65 -2.70 -15.83
CA ALA A 547 -21.55 -2.96 -16.74
C ALA A 547 -20.40 -3.58 -15.96
N ARG A 548 -19.60 -4.43 -16.62
CA ARG A 548 -18.43 -5.08 -16.03
C ARG A 548 -17.18 -4.67 -16.80
N PRO A 549 -16.62 -3.48 -16.49
CA PRO A 549 -15.41 -2.98 -17.16
C PRO A 549 -14.12 -3.70 -16.72
N HIS A 550 -14.17 -4.49 -15.65
CA HIS A 550 -13.02 -5.21 -15.09
C HIS A 550 -13.49 -6.49 -14.40
N GLU A 551 -12.63 -7.49 -14.22
CA GLU A 551 -12.96 -8.73 -13.52
C GLU A 551 -13.55 -8.46 -12.12
N THR A 552 -12.92 -7.54 -11.39
CA THR A 552 -13.25 -7.23 -9.99
C THR A 552 -14.16 -6.03 -9.79
N ARG A 553 -14.51 -5.30 -10.86
CA ARG A 553 -15.26 -4.04 -10.76
C ARG A 553 -16.49 -4.07 -11.64
N VAL A 554 -17.61 -3.63 -11.07
CA VAL A 554 -18.84 -3.36 -11.81
C VAL A 554 -19.23 -1.90 -11.68
N GLU A 555 -19.83 -1.35 -12.74
CA GLU A 555 -20.54 -0.08 -12.71
C GLU A 555 -22.04 -0.39 -12.60
N LEU A 556 -22.70 0.06 -11.53
CA LEU A 556 -24.10 -0.21 -11.22
C LEU A 556 -24.90 1.09 -11.24
N ASP A 557 -25.94 1.15 -12.05
CA ASP A 557 -26.87 2.29 -12.07
C ASP A 557 -27.76 2.29 -10.82
N THR A 558 -28.08 3.48 -10.29
CA THR A 558 -28.99 3.65 -9.14
C THR A 558 -30.37 3.04 -9.32
N GLY A 559 -30.83 2.82 -10.55
CA GLY A 559 -32.07 2.10 -10.87
C GLY A 559 -31.94 0.57 -10.89
N GLY A 560 -30.77 0.00 -10.59
CA GLY A 560 -30.56 -1.45 -10.48
C GLY A 560 -31.50 -2.10 -9.47
N GLY A 561 -31.84 -3.37 -9.70
CA GLY A 561 -32.72 -4.16 -8.84
C GLY A 561 -32.12 -5.53 -8.52
N GLU A 562 -32.98 -6.49 -8.20
CA GLU A 562 -32.55 -7.83 -7.78
C GLU A 562 -31.76 -8.57 -8.86
N GLN A 563 -32.05 -8.35 -10.15
CA GLN A 563 -31.30 -8.98 -11.24
C GLN A 563 -29.82 -8.57 -11.20
N GLU A 564 -29.53 -7.28 -11.06
CA GLU A 564 -28.15 -6.78 -10.98
C GLU A 564 -27.49 -7.14 -9.64
N LEU A 565 -28.23 -7.10 -8.53
CA LEU A 565 -27.71 -7.51 -7.22
C LEU A 565 -27.39 -9.01 -7.17
N ALA A 566 -28.22 -9.86 -7.79
CA ALA A 566 -27.94 -11.30 -7.91
C ALA A 566 -26.68 -11.55 -8.74
N TYR A 567 -26.51 -10.83 -9.86
CA TYR A 567 -25.29 -10.92 -10.66
C TYR A 567 -24.02 -10.63 -9.82
N ILE A 568 -24.05 -9.59 -8.98
CA ILE A 568 -22.92 -9.25 -8.10
C ILE A 568 -22.75 -10.32 -7.01
N ARG A 569 -23.86 -10.79 -6.43
CA ARG A 569 -23.85 -11.78 -5.34
C ARG A 569 -23.28 -13.13 -5.75
N ASP A 570 -23.56 -13.55 -6.98
CA ASP A 570 -23.21 -14.88 -7.50
C ASP A 570 -21.79 -14.97 -8.06
N ASP A 571 -21.06 -13.85 -8.18
CA ASP A 571 -19.66 -13.82 -8.63
C ASP A 571 -18.75 -13.19 -7.58
N ASP A 572 -18.05 -14.04 -6.82
CA ASP A 572 -17.21 -13.65 -5.70
C ASP A 572 -15.92 -12.89 -6.09
N ARG A 573 -15.64 -12.76 -7.39
CA ARG A 573 -14.52 -11.96 -7.90
C ARG A 573 -14.83 -10.47 -7.89
N ILE A 574 -16.11 -10.08 -7.85
CA ILE A 574 -16.52 -8.68 -7.82
C ILE A 574 -16.29 -8.11 -6.42
N THR A 575 -15.22 -7.33 -6.25
CA THR A 575 -14.87 -6.75 -4.94
C THR A 575 -15.23 -5.28 -4.80
N ASP A 576 -15.54 -4.62 -5.92
CA ASP A 576 -15.69 -3.17 -6.00
C ASP A 576 -16.86 -2.76 -6.90
N VAL A 577 -17.76 -1.95 -6.35
CA VAL A 577 -18.98 -1.51 -7.04
C VAL A 577 -18.96 0.01 -7.17
N LEU A 578 -18.94 0.51 -8.40
CA LEU A 578 -19.11 1.93 -8.69
C LEU A 578 -20.58 2.22 -8.98
N ILE A 579 -21.23 2.94 -8.09
CA ILE A 579 -22.61 3.38 -8.25
C ILE A 579 -22.65 4.67 -9.08
N THR A 580 -23.44 4.65 -10.14
CA THR A 580 -23.63 5.75 -11.08
C THR A 580 -25.10 6.08 -11.28
N SER A 581 -25.37 7.22 -11.90
CA SER A 581 -26.70 7.62 -12.33
C SER A 581 -26.59 8.37 -13.65
N GLU A 582 -27.70 8.52 -14.38
CA GLU A 582 -27.73 9.37 -15.58
C GLU A 582 -27.42 10.84 -15.25
N THR A 583 -27.87 11.32 -14.07
CA THR A 583 -27.60 12.68 -13.61
C THR A 583 -26.41 12.76 -12.67
N ASP A 584 -26.53 12.27 -11.42
CA ASP A 584 -25.48 12.23 -10.39
C ASP A 584 -25.90 11.27 -9.27
N ALA A 585 -24.96 10.50 -8.70
CA ALA A 585 -25.30 9.54 -7.65
C ALA A 585 -25.80 10.21 -6.36
N ILE A 586 -25.43 11.47 -6.09
CA ILE A 586 -25.86 12.19 -4.88
C ILE A 586 -27.30 12.67 -4.99
N ASP A 587 -27.79 13.02 -6.18
CA ASP A 587 -29.20 13.34 -6.39
C ASP A 587 -30.10 12.13 -6.12
N ARG A 588 -29.54 10.93 -6.28
CA ARG A 588 -30.18 9.62 -6.11
C ARG A 588 -29.65 8.88 -4.88
N LEU A 589 -29.20 9.62 -3.87
CA LEU A 589 -28.55 9.05 -2.68
C LEU A 589 -29.45 8.10 -1.90
N HIS A 590 -30.77 8.26 -1.97
CA HIS A 590 -31.70 7.32 -1.34
C HIS A 590 -31.60 5.94 -1.98
N GLU A 591 -31.72 5.86 -3.31
CA GLU A 591 -31.63 4.61 -4.08
C GLU A 591 -30.22 4.01 -3.98
N ALA A 592 -29.19 4.83 -4.16
CA ALA A 592 -27.80 4.41 -3.97
C ALA A 592 -27.59 3.82 -2.57
N GLY A 593 -28.16 4.44 -1.54
CA GLY A 593 -28.11 3.95 -0.18
C GLY A 593 -28.79 2.59 0.00
N LEU A 594 -29.92 2.34 -0.65
CA LEU A 594 -30.59 1.03 -0.59
C LEU A 594 -29.72 -0.07 -1.24
N LEU A 595 -29.11 0.22 -2.40
CA LEU A 595 -28.19 -0.70 -3.06
C LEU A 595 -26.98 -1.00 -2.18
N ILE A 596 -26.38 0.02 -1.56
CA ILE A 596 -25.21 -0.14 -0.68
C ILE A 596 -25.52 -1.05 0.51
N GLU A 597 -26.69 -0.92 1.13
CA GLU A 597 -27.06 -1.77 2.28
C GLU A 597 -27.23 -3.25 1.89
N GLU A 598 -27.71 -3.53 0.66
CA GLU A 598 -27.75 -4.90 0.13
C GLU A 598 -26.35 -5.42 -0.22
N ILE A 599 -25.55 -4.59 -0.89
CA ILE A 599 -24.15 -4.91 -1.23
C ILE A 599 -23.33 -5.19 0.03
N ARG A 600 -23.56 -4.47 1.14
CA ARG A 600 -22.87 -4.67 2.42
C ARG A 600 -23.01 -6.10 2.97
N ARG A 601 -24.06 -6.81 2.59
CA ARG A 601 -24.26 -8.22 2.99
C ARG A 601 -23.42 -9.19 2.16
N MET A 602 -22.90 -8.74 1.02
CA MET A 602 -22.04 -9.51 0.11
C MET A 602 -20.59 -9.42 0.61
N ARG A 603 -20.11 -10.48 1.27
CA ARG A 603 -18.82 -10.47 1.98
C ARG A 603 -17.58 -10.38 1.08
N HIS A 604 -17.74 -10.62 -0.22
CA HIS A 604 -16.68 -10.47 -1.21
C HIS A 604 -16.54 -9.02 -1.69
N VAL A 605 -17.56 -8.18 -1.54
CA VAL A 605 -17.50 -6.75 -1.88
C VAL A 605 -16.95 -5.97 -0.70
N ASN A 606 -15.80 -5.31 -0.89
CA ASN A 606 -15.13 -4.54 0.16
C ASN A 606 -15.04 -3.04 -0.14
N ALA A 607 -15.48 -2.61 -1.32
CA ALA A 607 -15.52 -1.21 -1.71
C ALA A 607 -16.79 -0.85 -2.48
N VAL A 608 -17.34 0.32 -2.18
CA VAL A 608 -18.36 0.99 -2.98
C VAL A 608 -17.94 2.42 -3.25
N ARG A 609 -18.20 2.89 -4.46
CA ARG A 609 -17.87 4.25 -4.89
C ARG A 609 -19.12 4.93 -5.43
N LEU A 610 -19.23 6.22 -5.21
CA LEU A 610 -20.30 7.05 -5.79
C LEU A 610 -19.68 8.02 -6.77
N ARG A 611 -20.08 7.94 -8.05
CA ARG A 611 -19.69 8.94 -9.05
C ARG A 611 -20.55 10.20 -8.87
N SER A 612 -19.87 11.32 -8.61
CA SER A 612 -20.51 12.62 -8.45
C SER A 612 -19.63 13.75 -8.98
N VAL A 613 -19.92 14.19 -10.22
CA VAL A 613 -19.30 15.40 -10.77
C VAL A 613 -19.87 16.67 -10.13
N LYS A 614 -21.03 16.58 -9.46
CA LYS A 614 -21.55 17.69 -8.64
C LYS A 614 -20.67 18.02 -7.44
N PHE A 615 -19.81 17.11 -6.97
CA PHE A 615 -18.77 17.50 -6.01
C PHE A 615 -17.94 18.70 -6.54
N ASN A 616 -17.63 18.70 -7.83
CA ASN A 616 -16.96 19.83 -8.50
C ASN A 616 -17.95 20.98 -8.78
N TYR A 617 -19.02 20.70 -9.54
CA TYR A 617 -19.84 21.75 -10.16
C TYR A 617 -21.01 22.28 -9.31
N ASP A 618 -21.41 21.57 -8.26
CA ASP A 618 -22.49 21.96 -7.34
C ASP A 618 -22.19 21.46 -5.90
N PRO A 619 -21.08 21.90 -5.28
CA PRO A 619 -20.66 21.40 -3.97
C PRO A 619 -21.69 21.66 -2.85
N GLY A 620 -22.62 22.59 -3.06
CA GLY A 620 -23.67 22.95 -2.11
C GLY A 620 -24.63 21.80 -1.77
N ILE A 621 -24.76 20.79 -2.64
CA ILE A 621 -25.61 19.62 -2.37
C ILE A 621 -25.11 18.76 -1.21
N TYR A 622 -23.82 18.85 -0.87
CA TYR A 622 -23.20 18.08 0.22
C TYR A 622 -23.48 18.73 1.58
N THR A 623 -24.77 18.80 1.90
CA THR A 623 -25.28 19.28 3.19
C THR A 623 -24.79 18.39 4.35
N GLY A 624 -24.92 18.87 5.58
CA GLY A 624 -24.62 18.06 6.77
C GLY A 624 -25.39 16.73 6.81
N ALA A 625 -26.62 16.70 6.32
CA ALA A 625 -27.44 15.50 6.23
C ALA A 625 -26.89 14.49 5.21
N VAL A 626 -26.47 14.96 4.04
CA VAL A 626 -25.85 14.12 2.99
C VAL A 626 -24.55 13.50 3.51
N ILE A 627 -23.66 14.30 4.11
CA ILE A 627 -22.39 13.78 4.67
C ILE A 627 -22.67 12.78 5.80
N SER A 628 -23.63 13.06 6.69
CA SER A 628 -24.00 12.12 7.75
C SER A 628 -24.55 10.79 7.20
N ARG A 629 -25.33 10.83 6.10
CA ARG A 629 -25.80 9.61 5.44
C ARG A 629 -24.65 8.82 4.83
N LEU A 630 -23.75 9.47 4.10
CA LEU A 630 -22.54 8.84 3.52
C LEU A 630 -21.66 8.22 4.62
N ALA A 631 -21.46 8.92 5.73
CA ALA A 631 -20.70 8.41 6.87
C ALA A 631 -21.28 7.11 7.46
N ARG A 632 -22.60 6.95 7.49
CA ARG A 632 -23.26 5.71 7.97
C ARG A 632 -23.14 4.54 7.00
N LEU A 633 -22.98 4.83 5.71
CA LEU A 633 -22.81 3.82 4.66
C LEU A 633 -21.36 3.30 4.61
N ASN A 634 -20.40 4.04 5.16
CA ASN A 634 -19.00 3.63 5.28
C ASN A 634 -18.79 2.70 6.49
N SER A 635 -18.02 1.62 6.32
CA SER A 635 -17.79 0.62 7.36
C SER A 635 -16.36 0.08 7.30
N LEU A 636 -15.42 0.63 8.07
CA LEU A 636 -14.00 0.25 8.02
C LEU A 636 -13.60 -0.63 9.22
N ASN A 637 -14.33 -1.71 9.47
CA ASN A 637 -14.01 -2.67 10.54
C ASN A 637 -13.34 -3.94 9.96
N ALA A 638 -12.65 -4.71 10.80
CA ALA A 638 -11.92 -5.90 10.36
C ALA A 638 -12.80 -7.13 10.02
N ASP A 639 -14.06 -7.19 10.48
CA ASP A 639 -14.97 -8.33 10.28
C ASP A 639 -15.68 -8.29 8.92
N SER A 640 -16.28 -7.14 8.58
CA SER A 640 -17.05 -6.94 7.36
C SER A 640 -16.84 -5.53 6.81
N PRO A 641 -15.64 -5.26 6.24
CA PRO A 641 -15.32 -3.96 5.70
C PRO A 641 -16.14 -3.64 4.44
N LEU A 642 -16.62 -2.41 4.34
CA LEU A 642 -17.16 -1.79 3.14
C LEU A 642 -16.70 -0.33 3.09
N ARG A 643 -15.63 -0.08 2.32
CA ARG A 643 -15.10 1.28 2.13
C ARG A 643 -15.97 2.06 1.16
N LEU A 644 -16.43 3.24 1.57
CA LEU A 644 -17.13 4.18 0.71
C LEU A 644 -16.18 5.28 0.20
N GLU A 645 -16.23 5.57 -1.10
CA GLU A 645 -15.50 6.67 -1.72
C GLU A 645 -16.38 7.52 -2.64
N ILE A 646 -15.95 8.77 -2.87
CA ILE A 646 -16.55 9.67 -3.86
C ILE A 646 -15.58 9.82 -5.04
N GLU A 647 -16.04 9.42 -6.22
CA GLU A 647 -15.38 9.68 -7.49
C GLU A 647 -15.88 11.01 -8.05
N THR A 648 -14.97 11.93 -8.35
CA THR A 648 -15.29 13.20 -9.01
C THR A 648 -14.36 13.47 -10.20
N GLN A 649 -14.61 14.57 -10.90
CA GLN A 649 -13.86 14.95 -12.08
C GLN A 649 -13.62 16.46 -12.11
N PHE A 650 -12.36 16.82 -12.34
CA PHE A 650 -11.94 18.16 -12.71
C PHE A 650 -11.36 18.10 -14.12
N LEU A 651 -11.47 19.20 -14.87
CA LEU A 651 -10.90 19.33 -16.20
C LEU A 651 -9.69 20.27 -16.22
N HIS A 652 -9.61 21.20 -15.26
CA HIS A 652 -8.52 22.18 -15.18
C HIS A 652 -8.36 22.70 -13.75
N SER A 653 -7.14 23.09 -13.33
CA SER A 653 -6.89 23.69 -12.00
C SER A 653 -7.76 24.90 -11.65
N LYS A 654 -8.31 25.62 -12.64
CA LYS A 654 -9.20 26.79 -12.43
C LYS A 654 -10.56 26.41 -11.86
N GLU A 655 -10.95 25.15 -11.95
CA GLU A 655 -12.21 24.65 -11.39
C GLU A 655 -12.08 24.36 -9.90
N ILE A 656 -10.85 24.17 -9.41
CA ILE A 656 -10.60 23.75 -8.03
C ILE A 656 -10.64 24.96 -7.11
N ILE A 657 -11.59 24.98 -6.18
CA ILE A 657 -11.83 26.09 -5.24
C ILE A 657 -11.71 25.62 -3.78
N ALA A 658 -11.64 26.58 -2.85
CA ALA A 658 -11.46 26.30 -1.42
C ALA A 658 -12.58 25.42 -0.83
N ASP A 659 -13.82 25.60 -1.29
CA ASP A 659 -14.99 24.83 -0.83
C ASP A 659 -14.82 23.32 -1.03
N HIS A 660 -14.10 22.91 -2.10
CA HIS A 660 -13.79 21.50 -2.34
C HIS A 660 -12.92 20.91 -1.22
N GLY A 661 -11.98 21.69 -0.67
CA GLY A 661 -11.13 21.26 0.44
C GLY A 661 -11.87 21.15 1.77
N GLU A 662 -12.77 22.08 2.06
CA GLU A 662 -13.62 21.99 3.26
C GLU A 662 -14.54 20.76 3.17
N LEU A 663 -15.14 20.53 2.00
CA LEU A 663 -15.99 19.37 1.77
C LEU A 663 -15.21 18.05 1.87
N ALA A 664 -14.05 17.93 1.20
CA ALA A 664 -13.19 16.76 1.29
C ALA A 664 -12.73 16.51 2.74
N SER A 665 -12.45 17.57 3.50
CA SER A 665 -12.11 17.48 4.92
C SER A 665 -13.26 16.91 5.76
N ARG A 666 -14.50 17.38 5.55
CA ARG A 666 -15.69 16.89 6.25
C ARG A 666 -15.98 15.42 5.96
N LEU A 667 -15.82 14.97 4.71
CA LEU A 667 -15.98 13.56 4.33
C LEU A 667 -14.86 12.68 4.92
N ARG A 668 -13.61 13.14 4.83
CA ARG A 668 -12.44 12.40 5.33
C ARG A 668 -12.50 12.15 6.83
N ARG A 669 -13.05 13.06 7.64
CA ARG A 669 -13.28 12.85 9.09
C ARG A 669 -14.18 11.66 9.42
N HIS A 670 -14.87 11.10 8.42
CA HIS A 670 -15.67 9.87 8.52
C HIS A 670 -15.08 8.71 7.70
N GLY A 671 -13.81 8.80 7.31
CA GLY A 671 -13.11 7.81 6.50
C GLY A 671 -13.58 7.73 5.04
N VAL A 672 -14.36 8.70 4.56
CA VAL A 672 -14.81 8.76 3.15
C VAL A 672 -13.77 9.52 2.34
N THR A 673 -13.13 8.83 1.39
CA THR A 673 -12.12 9.42 0.51
C THR A 673 -12.76 10.06 -0.70
N VAL A 674 -12.27 11.24 -1.09
CA VAL A 674 -12.62 11.88 -2.37
C VAL A 674 -11.42 11.76 -3.30
N TYR A 675 -11.65 11.24 -4.49
CA TYR A 675 -10.63 11.16 -5.52
C TYR A 675 -11.14 11.72 -6.85
N SER A 676 -10.21 12.20 -7.66
CA SER A 676 -10.50 12.75 -8.98
C SER A 676 -9.83 11.95 -10.09
N ASN A 677 -10.61 11.72 -11.14
CA ASN A 677 -10.13 11.28 -12.43
C ASN A 677 -10.20 12.46 -13.41
N ILE A 678 -9.15 12.66 -14.22
CA ILE A 678 -9.02 13.81 -15.12
C ILE A 678 -8.66 13.32 -16.52
N PRO A 679 -9.42 13.65 -17.57
CA PRO A 679 -8.99 13.43 -18.94
C PRO A 679 -7.98 14.50 -19.38
N LEU A 680 -6.91 14.06 -20.05
CA LEU A 680 -5.97 14.95 -20.71
C LEU A 680 -6.62 15.46 -22.01
N LEU A 681 -6.68 16.77 -22.20
CA LEU A 681 -7.39 17.44 -23.29
C LEU A 681 -6.44 18.43 -23.97
N HIS A 682 -6.15 18.15 -25.24
CA HIS A 682 -5.20 18.95 -26.01
C HIS A 682 -5.60 20.42 -26.08
N GLY A 683 -4.66 21.31 -25.77
CA GLY A 683 -4.85 22.76 -25.71
C GLY A 683 -5.68 23.27 -24.54
N VAL A 684 -6.03 22.40 -23.58
CA VAL A 684 -6.79 22.78 -22.37
C VAL A 684 -5.97 22.55 -21.11
N ASN A 685 -5.50 21.31 -20.90
CA ASN A 685 -4.79 20.94 -19.67
C ASN A 685 -3.55 20.06 -19.92
N ASP A 686 -3.16 19.83 -21.17
CA ASP A 686 -2.10 18.92 -21.60
C ASP A 686 -0.68 19.45 -21.47
N THR A 687 -0.47 20.38 -20.53
CA THR A 687 0.87 20.91 -20.23
C THR A 687 1.38 20.35 -18.90
N ALA A 688 2.68 20.08 -18.84
CA ALA A 688 3.33 19.60 -17.63
C ALA A 688 3.14 20.55 -16.43
N SER A 689 3.10 21.87 -16.67
CA SER A 689 2.87 22.87 -15.63
C SER A 689 1.44 22.86 -15.12
N GLU A 690 0.45 22.70 -15.99
CA GLU A 690 -0.97 22.70 -15.60
C GLU A 690 -1.33 21.44 -14.83
N ILE A 691 -0.84 20.27 -15.25
CA ILE A 691 -1.05 19.03 -14.51
C ILE A 691 -0.31 19.04 -13.16
N GLN A 692 0.92 19.57 -13.10
CA GLN A 692 1.63 19.72 -11.82
C GLN A 692 0.87 20.64 -10.85
N LYS A 693 0.35 21.78 -11.34
CA LYS A 693 -0.46 22.70 -10.55
C LYS A 693 -1.76 22.05 -10.06
N THR A 694 -2.43 21.30 -10.94
CA THR A 694 -3.64 20.55 -10.61
C THR A 694 -3.36 19.52 -9.51
N ALA A 695 -2.32 18.71 -9.68
CA ALA A 695 -1.89 17.69 -8.72
C ALA A 695 -1.59 18.29 -7.34
N TYR A 696 -0.80 19.36 -7.31
CA TYR A 696 -0.49 20.09 -6.07
C TYR A 696 -1.75 20.66 -5.41
N THR A 697 -2.66 21.26 -6.20
CA THR A 697 -3.87 21.90 -5.65
C THR A 697 -4.80 20.84 -5.04
N LEU A 698 -5.09 19.75 -5.75
CA LEU A 698 -5.89 18.63 -5.22
C LEU A 698 -5.28 18.06 -3.94
N ARG A 699 -3.97 17.81 -3.94
CA ARG A 699 -3.25 17.33 -2.76
C ARG A 699 -3.38 18.30 -1.59
N SER A 700 -3.23 19.61 -1.82
CA SER A 700 -3.34 20.63 -0.77
C SER A 700 -4.74 20.63 -0.12
N LEU A 701 -5.79 20.31 -0.89
CA LEU A 701 -7.18 20.22 -0.43
C LEU A 701 -7.54 18.83 0.15
N GLY A 702 -6.64 17.85 0.05
CA GLY A 702 -6.87 16.48 0.52
C GLY A 702 -7.81 15.68 -0.38
N ILE A 703 -7.80 15.97 -1.68
CA ILE A 703 -8.43 15.18 -2.75
C ILE A 703 -7.33 14.37 -3.43
N GLU A 704 -7.56 13.08 -3.65
CA GLU A 704 -6.59 12.24 -4.34
C GLU A 704 -6.66 12.43 -5.85
N PHE A 705 -5.53 12.67 -6.51
CA PHE A 705 -5.48 12.64 -7.97
C PHE A 705 -5.20 11.20 -8.42
N HIS A 706 -6.26 10.47 -8.80
CA HIS A 706 -6.16 9.03 -9.03
C HIS A 706 -5.74 8.70 -10.46
N HIS A 707 -6.57 9.03 -11.45
CA HIS A 707 -6.29 8.79 -12.87
C HIS A 707 -6.12 10.09 -13.65
N LEU A 708 -5.10 10.12 -14.50
CA LEU A 708 -5.02 10.98 -15.66
C LEU A 708 -5.24 10.12 -16.92
N TYR A 709 -6.42 10.22 -17.53
CA TYR A 709 -6.71 9.50 -18.77
C TYR A 709 -5.99 10.16 -19.93
N VAL A 710 -4.98 9.48 -20.48
CA VAL A 710 -4.22 9.99 -21.63
C VAL A 710 -4.91 9.70 -22.96
N ALA A 711 -5.80 8.70 -22.98
CA ALA A 711 -6.65 8.38 -24.12
C ALA A 711 -7.87 7.55 -23.71
N GLY A 712 -8.90 7.58 -24.55
CA GLY A 712 -10.07 6.70 -24.51
C GLY A 712 -11.25 7.19 -23.67
N HIS A 713 -11.06 8.16 -22.76
CA HIS A 713 -12.13 8.71 -21.93
C HIS A 713 -13.31 9.20 -22.79
N PRO A 714 -14.59 9.10 -22.36
CA PRO A 714 -15.72 9.48 -23.20
C PRO A 714 -15.65 10.92 -23.75
N ILE A 715 -15.19 11.87 -22.92
CA ILE A 715 -14.95 13.27 -23.31
C ILE A 715 -13.87 13.42 -24.42
N GLN A 716 -12.91 12.49 -24.49
CA GLN A 716 -11.85 12.50 -25.51
C GLN A 716 -12.32 11.95 -26.87
N ARG A 717 -13.42 11.19 -26.92
CA ARG A 717 -13.80 10.34 -28.09
C ARG A 717 -13.87 11.09 -29.42
N PHE A 718 -14.36 12.33 -29.40
CA PHE A 718 -14.42 13.19 -30.58
C PHE A 718 -13.26 14.16 -30.65
N TRP A 719 -12.88 14.76 -29.51
CA TRP A 719 -11.81 15.77 -29.45
C TRP A 719 -10.46 15.26 -29.96
N SER A 720 -10.05 14.07 -29.52
CA SER A 720 -8.74 13.49 -29.85
C SER A 720 -8.60 13.08 -31.31
N ARG A 721 -9.68 13.08 -32.11
CA ARG A 721 -9.61 12.80 -33.56
C ARG A 721 -8.96 13.94 -34.33
N THR A 722 -9.19 15.18 -33.90
CA THR A 722 -8.62 16.37 -34.54
C THR A 722 -7.53 17.01 -33.69
N HIS A 723 -7.43 16.65 -32.41
CA HIS A 723 -6.46 17.16 -31.46
C HIS A 723 -5.79 16.00 -30.68
N PRO A 724 -4.96 15.17 -31.35
CA PRO A 724 -4.31 14.04 -30.69
C PRO A 724 -3.29 14.51 -29.66
N ILE A 725 -3.04 13.67 -28.64
CA ILE A 725 -2.01 13.89 -27.64
C ILE A 725 -0.78 13.08 -28.03
N ASP A 726 0.39 13.74 -28.02
CA ASP A 726 1.65 13.09 -28.31
C ASP A 726 2.17 12.28 -27.11
N ILE A 727 2.57 11.04 -27.35
CA ILE A 727 3.13 10.12 -26.33
C ILE A 727 4.28 10.77 -25.52
N PRO A 728 5.23 11.48 -26.16
CA PRO A 728 6.29 12.18 -25.45
C PRO A 728 5.75 13.19 -24.41
N ASP A 729 4.70 13.95 -24.73
CA ASP A 729 4.13 14.94 -23.80
C ASP A 729 3.64 14.31 -22.50
N VAL A 730 3.04 13.10 -22.59
CA VAL A 730 2.65 12.32 -21.41
C VAL A 730 3.83 12.03 -20.49
N SER A 731 4.99 11.69 -21.07
CA SER A 731 6.21 11.39 -20.32
C SER A 731 6.82 12.67 -19.70
N ASP A 732 6.70 13.81 -20.37
CA ASP A 732 7.15 15.11 -19.83
C ASP A 732 6.26 15.59 -18.69
N ILE A 733 4.94 15.43 -18.82
CA ILE A 733 3.98 15.63 -17.74
C ILE A 733 4.35 14.74 -16.55
N ALA A 734 4.53 13.44 -16.77
CA ALA A 734 4.87 12.49 -15.71
C ALA A 734 6.20 12.82 -15.01
N SER A 735 7.21 13.21 -15.78
CA SER A 735 8.51 13.60 -15.26
C SER A 735 8.41 14.85 -14.39
N ARG A 736 7.68 15.87 -14.85
CA ARG A 736 7.48 17.12 -14.11
C ARG A 736 6.74 16.90 -12.79
N VAL A 737 5.63 16.17 -12.81
CA VAL A 737 4.83 15.86 -11.62
C VAL A 737 5.66 15.06 -10.61
N ARG A 738 6.45 14.07 -11.07
CA ARG A 738 7.33 13.29 -10.21
C ARG A 738 8.46 14.12 -9.58
N MET A 739 9.07 15.00 -10.37
CA MET A 739 10.23 15.80 -9.95
C MET A 739 9.82 16.85 -8.92
N GLU A 740 8.74 17.60 -9.17
CA GLU A 740 8.35 18.74 -8.34
C GLU A 740 7.31 18.41 -7.26
N GLY A 741 6.51 17.37 -7.47
CA GLY A 741 5.42 16.99 -6.58
C GLY A 741 5.82 16.03 -5.46
N SER A 742 4.90 15.83 -4.51
CA SER A 742 4.95 14.69 -3.58
C SER A 742 4.74 13.37 -4.31
N GLY A 743 5.27 12.27 -3.76
CA GLY A 743 4.91 10.92 -4.25
C GLY A 743 3.40 10.64 -4.21
N ARG A 744 2.66 11.36 -3.34
CA ARG A 744 1.20 11.28 -3.18
C ARG A 744 0.42 12.17 -4.17
N GLU A 745 1.09 12.96 -5.00
CA GLU A 745 0.48 13.81 -6.04
C GLU A 745 0.40 13.12 -7.40
N ILE A 746 1.08 11.98 -7.56
CA ILE A 746 1.30 11.38 -8.87
C ILE A 746 0.08 10.54 -9.28
N PRO A 747 -0.63 10.92 -10.36
CA PRO A 747 -1.74 10.13 -10.87
C PRO A 747 -1.23 8.92 -11.65
N ARG A 748 -2.09 7.92 -11.85
CA ARG A 748 -1.90 6.89 -12.88
C ARG A 748 -2.20 7.47 -14.24
N TYR A 749 -1.32 7.19 -15.19
CA TYR A 749 -1.52 7.55 -16.60
C TYR A 749 -2.27 6.38 -17.22
N ILE A 750 -3.54 6.57 -17.59
CA ILE A 750 -4.43 5.48 -17.99
C ILE A 750 -4.83 5.62 -19.46
N ILE A 751 -4.79 4.51 -20.18
CA ILE A 751 -5.46 4.35 -21.48
C ILE A 751 -6.72 3.53 -21.23
N MET A 752 -7.88 4.10 -21.55
CA MET A 752 -9.14 3.38 -21.52
C MET A 752 -9.43 2.77 -22.90
N THR A 753 -9.82 1.50 -22.93
CA THR A 753 -10.19 0.78 -24.15
C THR A 753 -11.51 0.04 -23.95
N GLU A 754 -12.10 -0.50 -25.01
CA GLU A 754 -13.32 -1.34 -24.90
C GLU A 754 -13.08 -2.65 -24.12
N LEU A 755 -11.82 -3.09 -24.01
CA LEU A 755 -11.42 -4.28 -23.25
C LEU A 755 -11.12 -3.98 -21.77
N GLY A 756 -11.07 -2.70 -21.38
CA GLY A 756 -10.70 -2.27 -20.04
C GLY A 756 -9.63 -1.18 -20.03
N GLU A 757 -9.18 -0.84 -18.82
CA GLU A 757 -8.23 0.23 -18.56
C GLU A 757 -6.82 -0.32 -18.27
N VAL A 758 -5.80 0.25 -18.91
CA VAL A 758 -4.39 -0.12 -18.68
C VAL A 758 -3.55 1.09 -18.30
N ASP A 759 -2.46 0.84 -17.55
CA ASP A 759 -1.45 1.84 -17.25
C ASP A 759 -0.59 2.09 -18.51
N PHE A 760 -0.41 3.36 -18.86
CA PHE A 760 0.41 3.82 -19.96
C PHE A 760 1.86 3.34 -19.79
N GLY A 761 2.36 2.57 -20.77
CA GLY A 761 3.71 2.03 -20.82
C GLY A 761 3.99 0.88 -19.86
N LEU A 762 3.37 0.86 -18.67
CA LEU A 762 3.60 -0.18 -17.65
C LEU A 762 2.88 -1.48 -17.97
N THR A 763 1.58 -1.40 -18.27
CA THR A 763 0.75 -2.56 -18.64
C THR A 763 0.23 -2.43 -20.08
N SER A 764 0.91 -1.61 -20.88
CA SER A 764 0.61 -1.43 -22.30
C SER A 764 1.87 -1.23 -23.12
N ARG A 765 1.88 -1.73 -24.36
CA ARG A 765 2.96 -1.49 -25.34
C ARG A 765 2.39 -0.79 -26.56
N LEU A 766 2.88 0.41 -26.84
CA LEU A 766 2.44 1.23 -27.97
C LEU A 766 3.36 1.03 -29.17
N PHE A 767 2.79 0.87 -30.36
CA PHE A 767 3.54 0.69 -31.61
C PHE A 767 2.76 1.25 -32.80
N ARG A 768 3.47 1.57 -33.89
CA ARG A 768 2.82 2.02 -35.13
C ARG A 768 2.36 0.83 -35.97
N ARG A 769 1.12 0.88 -36.47
CA ARG A 769 0.55 -0.11 -37.39
C ARG A 769 -0.39 0.58 -38.37
N ASN A 770 -0.24 0.32 -39.67
CA ASN A 770 -1.10 0.86 -40.74
C ASN A 770 -1.28 2.39 -40.71
N GLY A 771 -0.21 3.13 -40.39
CA GLY A 771 -0.27 4.60 -40.29
C GLY A 771 -0.93 5.14 -39.01
N GLY A 772 -1.51 4.27 -38.16
CA GLY A 772 -2.06 4.62 -36.85
C GLY A 772 -1.21 4.10 -35.69
N LEU A 773 -1.64 4.44 -34.46
CA LEU A 773 -1.10 3.90 -33.22
C LEU A 773 -1.92 2.67 -32.80
N ALA A 774 -1.24 1.58 -32.48
CA ALA A 774 -1.83 0.39 -31.88
C ALA A 774 -1.24 0.16 -30.48
N ALA A 775 -2.02 -0.47 -29.61
CA ALA A 775 -1.62 -0.83 -28.25
C ALA A 775 -1.78 -2.33 -28.05
N VAL A 776 -0.76 -3.00 -27.50
CA VAL A 776 -0.92 -4.30 -26.85
C VAL A 776 -1.26 -4.04 -25.39
N LEU A 777 -2.34 -4.65 -24.90
CA LEU A 777 -2.75 -4.60 -23.50
C LEU A 777 -2.17 -5.84 -22.83
N LEU A 778 -1.19 -5.66 -21.92
CA LEU A 778 -0.48 -6.78 -21.31
C LEU A 778 -1.31 -7.60 -20.29
N PRO A 779 -2.27 -7.02 -19.54
CA PRO A 779 -3.07 -7.76 -18.58
C PRO A 779 -4.18 -8.63 -19.21
N TYR A 780 -4.55 -8.36 -20.46
CA TYR A 780 -5.72 -8.97 -21.11
C TYR A 780 -5.24 -9.89 -22.24
N ASP A 781 -5.04 -11.16 -21.91
CA ASP A 781 -4.81 -12.22 -22.90
C ASP A 781 -6.15 -12.88 -23.31
N LEU A 782 -6.10 -14.03 -23.97
CA LEU A 782 -7.31 -14.76 -24.38
C LEU A 782 -7.89 -15.64 -23.25
N GLU A 783 -7.11 -15.90 -22.20
CA GLU A 783 -7.55 -16.71 -21.05
C GLU A 783 -8.33 -15.84 -20.06
N TYR A 784 -7.92 -14.58 -19.89
CA TYR A 784 -8.71 -13.51 -19.25
C TYR A 784 -9.98 -13.19 -20.06
#